data_AF-A0A2V9KP68-F1
#
_entry.id   AF-A0A2V9KP68-F1
#
_cell.length_a   1.000
_cell.length_b   1.000
_cell.length_c   1.000
_cell.angle_alpha   90.00
_cell.angle_beta   90.00
_cell.angle_gamma   90.00
#
_symmetry.space_group_name_H-M   'P 1'
#
loop_
_entity.id
_entity.type
_entity.pdbx_description
1 polymer ?
#
loop_
_entity_poly.entity_id
_entity_poly.type
_entity_poly.pdbx_seq_one_letter_code
_entity_poly.pdbx_strand_id
1 'polypeptide(L)'
;MIPRTYGKLGLPVHSRSDRLRTQAQDRSAVLRRGFPFLRRPTTDRLSGSESPVATSPEPAHTDQPPVTRFGGFELDLQSGVLSRNGTKNRLQGQPLQLLELLLQQPDRLVTRAQIQQHLWPDGTVVEFEHSVNAAVKRLREALGDDAERPTFIETIPRKGYRLLPPVESVKPVKREMFQRYLIVAVIFIVMVGLSIAYVRFRPLPSRIHSLAVLPFKNLSGDSTQEYLADGMTEALIGRLSRIHDLRVISRTSVMRFKDTKPSVPEIARTLGVDAIVEGSVIREGSRIRVNAQLIRAATDDHFWSAAYDRELPDTLALESDVAQSIARRVEVTVTGEEHARLVAAHHISPEVYESYLKAEDEFGRSNSRAEIEKSIAYFEETIGKDANFAPAYVGLASVYDRLGTLVVGAPPNEVRTKLISAARKALELDPELAEPHVLLAGVYQKQWQWSDAEAEYKLALELNPNDAGAHERFAVWLLCQGRTDEALEWAQRAHELDPLGGAGRTSGFILFHARRYDEAIRELRPYPDHWYLGFALIANGQPDAAITVLEKALSGSDRGSAVMGVLVRAYAHAGRRAEALRLLDELKRRQQKSYVPSAAFVNAYLGLGDNEQAFAWLEKAYQEQSNILGLLKVHPYFDPLRGDPRFKELVHRVRLD
;
A
#
# COMPACT_ATOMS: atom_id res chain seq x y z
N MET A 1 54.54 -40.20 19.04
CA MET A 1 53.85 -41.33 19.70
C MET A 1 52.34 -41.15 19.53
N ILE A 2 51.64 -42.25 19.31
CA ILE A 2 50.18 -42.40 19.09
C ILE A 2 49.65 -43.18 20.32
N PRO A 3 48.46 -42.88 20.89
CA PRO A 3 47.24 -43.49 20.36
C PRO A 3 45.97 -42.62 20.28
N ARG A 4 45.19 -42.92 19.24
CA ARG A 4 43.75 -42.66 19.12
C ARG A 4 42.95 -43.60 20.03
N THR A 5 41.74 -43.21 20.39
CA THR A 5 40.65 -44.17 20.65
C THR A 5 39.32 -43.66 20.09
N TYR A 6 38.56 -44.55 19.46
CA TYR A 6 37.21 -44.31 18.96
C TYR A 6 36.17 -44.61 20.03
N GLY A 7 35.06 -43.88 20.03
CA GLY A 7 33.85 -44.22 20.80
C GLY A 7 32.60 -44.01 19.94
N LYS A 8 32.05 -45.08 19.37
CA LYS A 8 30.72 -45.07 18.73
C LYS A 8 29.65 -45.33 19.79
N LEU A 9 28.60 -44.52 19.81
CA LEU A 9 27.25 -44.94 20.20
C LEU A 9 26.28 -44.31 19.20
N GLY A 10 25.17 -44.98 18.93
CA GLY A 10 24.23 -44.52 17.91
C GLY A 10 22.80 -44.97 18.15
N LEU A 11 21.95 -44.52 17.23
CA LEU A 11 20.51 -44.76 17.11
C LEU A 11 19.59 -43.97 18.06
N PRO A 12 18.32 -43.71 17.67
CA PRO A 12 17.69 -44.03 16.39
C PRO A 12 17.26 -42.81 15.54
N VAL A 13 17.29 -42.99 14.23
CA VAL A 13 16.59 -42.13 13.27
C VAL A 13 15.11 -42.49 13.29
N HIS A 14 14.22 -41.52 13.51
CA HIS A 14 12.79 -41.70 13.24
C HIS A 14 12.36 -40.87 12.03
N SER A 15 12.00 -41.59 10.96
CA SER A 15 11.40 -41.08 9.75
C SER A 15 10.02 -40.45 9.99
N ARG A 16 9.85 -39.19 9.57
CA ARG A 16 8.53 -38.60 9.28
C ARG A 16 8.54 -37.92 7.91
N SER A 17 8.69 -38.74 6.88
CA SER A 17 8.40 -38.40 5.49
C SER A 17 7.04 -38.99 5.11
N ASP A 18 5.94 -38.32 5.45
CA ASP A 18 4.64 -38.52 4.79
C ASP A 18 3.61 -37.46 5.18
N ARG A 19 2.86 -36.96 4.17
CA ARG A 19 2.09 -35.69 4.12
C ARG A 19 3.02 -34.46 4.07
N LEU A 20 3.02 -33.62 3.03
CA LEU A 20 1.95 -33.29 2.07
C LEU A 20 2.45 -33.37 0.61
N ARG A 21 1.87 -34.25 -0.21
CA ARG A 21 2.13 -34.30 -1.66
C ARG A 21 0.85 -34.65 -2.43
N THR A 22 -0.14 -33.74 -2.37
CA THR A 22 -1.38 -33.86 -3.16
C THR A 22 -1.89 -32.47 -3.53
N GLN A 23 -2.39 -32.31 -4.76
CA GLN A 23 -2.91 -31.08 -5.38
C GLN A 23 -1.89 -30.07 -5.96
N ALA A 24 -1.14 -30.54 -6.96
CA ALA A 24 -0.74 -29.72 -8.10
C ALA A 24 -1.33 -30.33 -9.38
N GLN A 25 -2.63 -30.13 -9.61
CA GLN A 25 -3.33 -30.47 -10.86
C GLN A 25 -4.74 -29.86 -10.85
N ASP A 26 -4.88 -28.63 -11.36
CA ASP A 26 -5.84 -28.30 -12.43
C ASP A 26 -5.56 -26.86 -12.95
N ARG A 27 -6.08 -26.53 -14.14
CA ARG A 27 -6.15 -25.19 -14.76
C ARG A 27 -4.88 -24.62 -15.39
N SER A 28 -4.53 -25.21 -16.53
CA SER A 28 -3.92 -24.49 -17.65
C SER A 28 -4.90 -24.41 -18.84
N ALA A 29 -4.75 -23.39 -19.70
CA ALA A 29 -5.65 -22.99 -20.82
C ALA A 29 -7.03 -22.45 -20.37
N VAL A 30 -7.50 -21.23 -20.68
CA VAL A 30 -7.87 -20.61 -21.98
C VAL A 30 -8.27 -19.14 -21.63
N LEU A 31 -8.06 -18.04 -22.39
CA LEU A 31 -7.52 -17.75 -23.73
C LEU A 31 -6.79 -16.37 -23.73
N ARG A 32 -6.65 -15.72 -24.90
CA ARG A 32 -6.07 -14.38 -25.16
C ARG A 32 -7.14 -13.28 -25.35
N ARG A 33 -6.82 -12.04 -24.96
CA ARG A 33 -7.17 -10.70 -25.53
C ARG A 33 -6.79 -9.65 -24.46
N GLY A 34 -6.15 -8.51 -24.72
CA GLY A 34 -5.99 -7.77 -25.97
C GLY A 34 -6.47 -6.33 -25.75
N PHE A 35 -5.73 -5.53 -24.97
CA PHE A 35 -6.07 -4.13 -24.66
C PHE A 35 -5.55 -3.16 -25.73
N PRO A 36 -6.35 -2.14 -26.09
CA PRO A 36 -5.82 -0.88 -26.60
C PRO A 36 -6.31 0.35 -25.81
N PHE A 37 -5.34 1.22 -25.51
CA PHE A 37 -5.40 2.67 -25.34
C PHE A 37 -6.74 3.41 -25.56
N LEU A 38 -7.03 4.35 -24.65
CA LEU A 38 -7.81 5.55 -24.94
C LEU A 38 -6.98 6.80 -24.66
N ARG A 39 -6.77 7.61 -25.71
CA ARG A 39 -6.37 9.03 -25.63
C ARG A 39 -7.52 9.90 -26.12
N ARG A 40 -7.51 11.16 -25.68
CA ARG A 40 -8.53 12.22 -25.90
C ARG A 40 -8.96 12.40 -27.36
N PRO A 41 -10.06 13.13 -27.58
CA PRO A 41 -9.86 14.45 -28.22
C PRO A 41 -10.55 15.62 -27.52
N THR A 42 -10.08 16.82 -27.86
CA THR A 42 -10.59 18.14 -27.48
C THR A 42 -11.24 18.82 -28.70
N THR A 43 -12.31 19.61 -28.47
CA THR A 43 -12.74 20.86 -29.20
C THR A 43 -12.49 20.97 -30.72
N ASP A 44 -13.45 21.44 -31.53
CA ASP A 44 -13.87 22.85 -31.54
C ASP A 44 -15.13 23.14 -32.40
N ARG A 45 -15.77 24.31 -32.17
CA ARG A 45 -16.64 25.15 -33.06
C ARG A 45 -17.74 24.54 -33.98
N LEU A 46 -18.82 25.22 -34.35
CA LEU A 46 -19.67 26.33 -33.87
C LEU A 46 -20.64 26.67 -35.04
N SER A 47 -21.83 27.19 -34.70
CA SER A 47 -22.76 27.97 -35.55
C SER A 47 -23.92 27.24 -36.26
N GLY A 48 -25.13 27.81 -36.10
CA GLY A 48 -26.41 27.31 -36.60
C GLY A 48 -27.54 27.68 -35.65
N SER A 49 -28.11 28.88 -35.80
CA SER A 49 -29.07 29.50 -34.86
C SER A 49 -30.53 29.16 -35.16
N GLU A 50 -31.35 28.92 -34.11
CA GLU A 50 -32.54 29.72 -33.74
C GLU A 50 -33.36 29.03 -32.62
N SER A 51 -34.02 29.85 -31.78
CA SER A 51 -34.86 29.46 -30.62
C SER A 51 -36.24 30.12 -30.78
N PRO A 52 -37.25 29.99 -29.87
CA PRO A 52 -37.36 29.17 -28.64
C PRO A 52 -38.73 28.44 -28.49
N VAL A 53 -38.95 27.78 -27.34
CA VAL A 53 -40.14 27.87 -26.43
C VAL A 53 -40.28 26.56 -25.64
N ALA A 54 -40.60 26.67 -24.35
CA ALA A 54 -40.72 25.56 -23.41
C ALA A 54 -42.18 25.14 -23.18
N THR A 55 -42.40 23.86 -22.87
CA THR A 55 -43.59 23.36 -22.15
C THR A 55 -43.22 22.16 -21.28
N SER A 56 -43.71 22.16 -20.04
CA SER A 56 -43.50 21.10 -19.04
C SER A 56 -44.35 19.84 -19.30
N PRO A 57 -43.95 18.66 -18.81
CA PRO A 57 -44.78 17.45 -18.88
C PRO A 57 -45.90 17.43 -17.83
N GLU A 58 -47.01 16.79 -18.21
CA GLU A 58 -48.32 16.77 -17.58
C GLU A 58 -48.51 15.56 -16.62
N PRO A 59 -49.29 15.67 -15.52
CA PRO A 59 -49.60 14.55 -14.64
C PRO A 59 -50.92 13.84 -15.03
N ALA A 60 -50.93 12.50 -14.96
CA ALA A 60 -52.11 11.71 -15.29
C ALA A 60 -53.23 11.85 -14.23
N HIS A 61 -54.44 12.21 -14.70
CA HIS A 61 -55.68 12.19 -13.91
C HIS A 61 -56.42 10.85 -14.03
N THR A 62 -57.20 10.50 -13.00
CA THR A 62 -58.25 9.46 -13.10
C THR A 62 -59.33 9.71 -12.05
N ASP A 63 -60.47 10.25 -12.48
CA ASP A 63 -61.70 10.36 -11.69
C ASP A 63 -62.76 9.37 -12.21
N GLN A 64 -63.59 8.84 -11.32
CA GLN A 64 -64.73 7.97 -11.67
C GLN A 64 -66.05 8.73 -11.50
N PRO A 65 -67.02 8.57 -12.43
CA PRO A 65 -68.29 9.31 -12.40
C PRO A 65 -69.27 8.80 -11.30
N PRO A 66 -70.26 9.61 -10.88
CA PRO A 66 -71.17 9.29 -9.79
C PRO A 66 -72.21 8.22 -10.19
N VAL A 67 -72.00 6.99 -9.72
CA VAL A 67 -72.92 5.86 -9.88
C VAL A 67 -74.03 5.93 -8.82
N THR A 68 -75.29 5.82 -9.23
CA THR A 68 -76.46 5.79 -8.35
C THR A 68 -76.89 4.34 -8.11
N ARG A 69 -77.15 3.95 -6.85
CA ARG A 69 -77.56 2.57 -6.50
C ARG A 69 -79.00 2.51 -6.01
N PHE A 70 -79.78 1.57 -6.53
CA PHE A 70 -81.18 1.35 -6.12
C PHE A 70 -81.60 -0.10 -6.39
N GLY A 71 -82.31 -0.75 -5.46
CA GLY A 71 -82.90 -2.09 -5.69
C GLY A 71 -81.93 -3.20 -6.12
N GLY A 72 -80.64 -3.08 -5.82
CA GLY A 72 -79.58 -3.99 -6.28
C GLY A 72 -79.04 -3.70 -7.69
N PHE A 73 -79.47 -2.60 -8.32
CA PHE A 73 -78.90 -2.05 -9.54
C PHE A 73 -77.91 -0.93 -9.25
N GLU A 74 -76.90 -0.80 -10.11
CA GLU A 74 -76.01 0.35 -10.22
C GLU A 74 -76.23 1.02 -11.58
N LEU A 75 -76.61 2.29 -11.59
CA LEU A 75 -76.82 3.11 -12.79
C LEU A 75 -75.75 4.19 -12.89
N ASP A 76 -75.01 4.17 -13.99
CA ASP A 76 -74.22 5.32 -14.44
C ASP A 76 -75.12 6.23 -15.30
N LEU A 77 -75.46 7.38 -14.72
CA LEU A 77 -76.33 8.40 -15.33
C LEU A 77 -75.72 9.03 -16.59
N GLN A 78 -74.39 9.06 -16.72
CA GLN A 78 -73.74 9.69 -17.87
C GLN A 78 -73.66 8.73 -19.07
N SER A 79 -73.45 7.43 -18.85
CA SER A 79 -73.36 6.45 -19.94
C SER A 79 -74.66 5.73 -20.28
N GLY A 80 -75.67 5.79 -19.39
CA GLY A 80 -76.93 5.07 -19.49
C GLY A 80 -76.81 3.57 -19.20
N VAL A 81 -75.68 3.13 -18.61
CA VAL A 81 -75.43 1.73 -18.31
C VAL A 81 -76.02 1.38 -16.94
N LEU A 82 -77.03 0.51 -16.97
CA LEU A 82 -77.64 -0.10 -15.81
C LEU A 82 -77.00 -1.48 -15.59
N SER A 83 -76.55 -1.78 -14.38
CA SER A 83 -75.89 -3.04 -14.07
C SER A 83 -76.42 -3.70 -12.80
N ARG A 84 -76.49 -5.04 -12.80
CA ARG A 84 -76.92 -5.84 -11.65
C ARG A 84 -76.20 -7.18 -11.69
N ASN A 85 -75.55 -7.54 -10.58
CA ASN A 85 -74.78 -8.78 -10.43
C ASN A 85 -73.84 -9.07 -11.62
N GLY A 86 -73.13 -8.05 -12.10
CA GLY A 86 -72.18 -8.15 -13.23
C GLY A 86 -72.80 -8.10 -14.63
N THR A 87 -74.12 -8.30 -14.78
CA THR A 87 -74.81 -8.14 -16.07
C THR A 87 -75.04 -6.65 -16.34
N LYS A 88 -74.67 -6.18 -17.54
CA LYS A 88 -74.82 -4.77 -17.96
C LYS A 88 -75.85 -4.68 -19.09
N ASN A 89 -76.86 -3.84 -18.89
CA ASN A 89 -77.85 -3.48 -19.91
C ASN A 89 -77.81 -1.96 -20.13
N ARG A 90 -78.00 -1.49 -21.37
CA ARG A 90 -77.90 -0.05 -21.67
C ARG A 90 -79.28 0.52 -21.95
N LEU A 91 -79.72 1.42 -21.08
CA LEU A 91 -80.90 2.24 -21.29
C LEU A 91 -80.50 3.46 -22.14
N GLN A 92 -81.33 3.81 -23.12
CA GLN A 92 -81.13 4.98 -23.97
C GLN A 92 -82.47 5.66 -24.28
N GLY A 93 -82.43 6.99 -24.45
CA GLY A 93 -83.62 7.79 -24.75
C GLY A 93 -84.67 7.74 -23.65
N GLN A 94 -85.93 7.61 -24.04
CA GLN A 94 -87.10 7.75 -23.16
C GLN A 94 -87.10 6.82 -21.93
N PRO A 95 -86.76 5.52 -22.01
CA PRO A 95 -86.62 4.67 -20.82
C PRO A 95 -85.58 5.14 -19.79
N LEU A 96 -84.46 5.74 -20.24
CA LEU A 96 -83.44 6.27 -19.32
C LEU A 96 -83.97 7.53 -18.60
N GLN A 97 -84.49 8.50 -19.36
CA GLN A 97 -85.06 9.74 -18.81
C GLN A 97 -86.24 9.46 -17.85
N LEU A 98 -87.06 8.45 -18.16
CA LEU A 98 -88.12 8.02 -17.25
C LEU A 98 -87.57 7.41 -15.96
N LEU A 99 -86.50 6.62 -16.03
CA LEU A 99 -85.85 6.07 -14.84
C LEU A 99 -85.19 7.18 -13.99
N GLU A 100 -84.56 8.15 -14.62
CA GLU A 100 -83.99 9.33 -13.95
C GLU A 100 -85.07 10.13 -13.21
N LEU A 101 -86.20 10.41 -13.86
CA LEU A 101 -87.33 11.12 -13.25
C LEU A 101 -87.92 10.34 -12.06
N LEU A 102 -87.99 9.01 -12.16
CA LEU A 102 -88.42 8.12 -11.08
C LEU A 102 -87.40 8.08 -9.92
N LEU A 103 -86.10 8.07 -10.22
CA LEU A 103 -85.02 8.08 -9.20
C LEU A 103 -84.89 9.42 -8.47
N GLN A 104 -85.33 10.53 -9.07
CA GLN A 104 -85.43 11.82 -8.40
C GLN A 104 -86.58 11.88 -7.38
N GLN A 105 -87.57 10.99 -7.47
CA GLN A 105 -88.75 10.97 -6.60
C GLN A 105 -89.13 9.53 -6.16
N PRO A 106 -88.22 8.80 -5.47
CA PRO A 106 -88.50 7.44 -5.01
C PRO A 106 -89.68 7.40 -4.04
N ASP A 107 -90.43 6.29 -4.05
CA ASP A 107 -91.68 6.06 -3.30
C ASP A 107 -92.84 7.06 -3.56
N ARG A 108 -92.66 8.02 -4.46
CA ARG A 108 -93.70 8.97 -4.88
C ARG A 108 -94.27 8.61 -6.24
N LEU A 109 -95.53 8.97 -6.44
CA LEU A 109 -96.21 8.82 -7.72
C LEU A 109 -95.75 9.92 -8.69
N VAL A 110 -95.02 9.53 -9.73
CA VAL A 110 -94.77 10.40 -10.88
C VAL A 110 -95.96 10.27 -11.83
N THR A 111 -96.71 11.36 -11.98
CA THR A 111 -97.96 11.38 -12.75
C THR A 111 -97.71 11.36 -14.25
N ARG A 112 -98.70 10.88 -15.03
CA ARG A 112 -98.63 10.88 -16.50
C ARG A 112 -98.36 12.28 -17.07
N ALA A 113 -98.95 13.34 -16.52
CA ALA A 113 -98.67 14.72 -16.95
C ALA A 113 -97.20 15.14 -16.74
N GLN A 114 -96.57 14.74 -15.62
CA GLN A 114 -95.14 15.01 -15.37
C GLN A 114 -94.24 14.21 -16.34
N ILE A 115 -94.60 12.95 -16.62
CA ILE A 115 -93.91 12.12 -17.62
C ILE A 115 -94.03 12.76 -19.01
N GLN A 116 -95.22 13.29 -19.36
CA GLN A 116 -95.42 14.02 -20.60
C GLN A 116 -94.48 15.22 -20.70
N GLN A 117 -94.56 16.13 -19.74
CA GLN A 117 -93.78 17.37 -19.75
C GLN A 117 -92.27 17.13 -19.76
N HIS A 118 -91.79 16.05 -19.11
CA HIS A 118 -90.37 15.74 -19.03
C HIS A 118 -89.82 15.04 -20.28
N LEU A 119 -90.54 14.08 -20.86
CA LEU A 119 -90.09 13.33 -22.04
C LEU A 119 -90.47 14.01 -23.37
N TRP A 120 -91.52 14.84 -23.37
CA TRP A 120 -92.05 15.55 -24.54
C TRP A 120 -92.50 16.98 -24.18
N PRO A 121 -91.57 17.95 -24.21
CA PRO A 121 -91.91 19.37 -24.11
C PRO A 121 -92.91 19.82 -25.19
N ASP A 122 -93.57 20.94 -24.92
CA ASP A 122 -94.73 21.45 -25.68
C ASP A 122 -94.49 21.54 -27.20
N GLY A 123 -95.50 21.11 -27.97
CA GLY A 123 -95.48 21.11 -29.44
C GLY A 123 -95.24 19.73 -30.08
N THR A 124 -94.89 18.70 -29.29
CA THR A 124 -94.71 17.34 -29.83
C THR A 124 -96.04 16.60 -30.03
N VAL A 125 -96.41 16.32 -31.29
CA VAL A 125 -97.62 15.53 -31.61
C VAL A 125 -97.27 14.04 -31.67
N VAL A 126 -97.61 13.30 -30.62
CA VAL A 126 -97.47 11.83 -30.54
C VAL A 126 -98.68 11.22 -29.83
N GLU A 127 -98.97 9.93 -30.08
CA GLU A 127 -99.87 9.15 -29.22
C GLU A 127 -99.19 8.92 -27.86
N PHE A 128 -99.35 9.90 -26.98
CA PHE A 128 -98.70 9.97 -25.68
C PHE A 128 -98.96 8.74 -24.81
N GLU A 129 -100.23 8.32 -24.72
CA GLU A 129 -100.66 7.14 -23.96
C GLU A 129 -99.93 5.85 -24.41
N HIS A 130 -99.81 5.63 -25.72
CA HIS A 130 -99.11 4.46 -26.26
C HIS A 130 -97.60 4.56 -26.01
N SER A 131 -97.03 5.76 -26.17
CA SER A 131 -95.59 6.02 -26.07
C SER A 131 -95.07 5.89 -24.63
N VAL A 132 -95.82 6.35 -23.62
CA VAL A 132 -95.48 6.11 -22.20
C VAL A 132 -95.57 4.63 -21.85
N ASN A 133 -96.62 3.94 -22.29
CA ASN A 133 -96.75 2.50 -22.06
C ASN A 133 -95.59 1.72 -22.69
N ALA A 134 -95.13 2.12 -23.88
CA ALA A 134 -93.97 1.53 -24.55
C ALA A 134 -92.63 1.85 -23.85
N ALA A 135 -92.43 3.07 -23.35
CA ALA A 135 -91.24 3.45 -22.58
C ALA A 135 -91.16 2.70 -21.25
N VAL A 136 -92.28 2.60 -20.51
CA VAL A 136 -92.38 1.81 -19.28
C VAL A 136 -92.15 0.33 -19.55
N LYS A 137 -92.71 -0.22 -20.64
CA LYS A 137 -92.50 -1.64 -20.99
C LYS A 137 -91.01 -1.94 -21.19
N ARG A 138 -90.30 -1.12 -21.98
CA ARG A 138 -88.84 -1.27 -22.19
C ARG A 138 -88.04 -1.09 -20.90
N LEU A 139 -88.45 -0.17 -20.03
CA LEU A 139 -87.80 0.03 -18.74
C LEU A 139 -88.01 -1.18 -17.81
N ARG A 140 -89.22 -1.77 -17.79
CA ARG A 140 -89.49 -3.02 -17.08
C ARG A 140 -88.71 -4.20 -17.64
N GLU A 141 -88.64 -4.36 -18.96
CA GLU A 141 -87.81 -5.37 -19.62
C GLU A 141 -86.33 -5.26 -19.20
N ALA A 142 -85.81 -4.04 -19.08
CA ALA A 142 -84.42 -3.80 -18.64
C ALA A 142 -84.19 -4.06 -17.14
N LEU A 143 -85.21 -3.88 -16.31
CA LEU A 143 -85.18 -4.16 -14.86
C LEU A 143 -85.56 -5.62 -14.52
N GLY A 144 -86.08 -6.38 -15.48
CA GLY A 144 -86.68 -7.70 -15.22
C GLY A 144 -87.96 -7.62 -14.37
N ASP A 145 -88.75 -6.56 -14.55
CA ASP A 145 -89.93 -6.23 -13.74
C ASP A 145 -91.23 -6.66 -14.43
N ASP A 146 -92.21 -7.14 -13.66
CA ASP A 146 -93.51 -7.63 -14.17
C ASP A 146 -94.61 -6.56 -14.00
N ALA A 147 -95.53 -6.47 -14.96
CA ALA A 147 -96.60 -5.47 -14.94
C ALA A 147 -97.78 -5.82 -14.02
N GLU A 148 -98.07 -7.11 -13.80
CA GLU A 148 -99.11 -7.60 -12.90
C GLU A 148 -98.56 -7.85 -11.48
N ARG A 149 -97.23 -8.07 -11.36
CA ARG A 149 -96.52 -8.26 -10.08
C ARG A 149 -95.28 -7.35 -9.97
N PRO A 150 -95.46 -6.03 -9.88
CA PRO A 150 -94.36 -5.09 -9.89
C PRO A 150 -93.47 -5.23 -8.65
N THR A 151 -92.17 -5.39 -8.89
CA THR A 151 -91.09 -5.39 -7.88
C THR A 151 -90.36 -4.05 -7.88
N PHE A 152 -90.26 -3.40 -9.03
CA PHE A 152 -89.52 -2.14 -9.19
C PHE A 152 -90.42 -0.96 -9.57
N ILE A 153 -91.27 -1.10 -10.59
CA ILE A 153 -92.11 -0.01 -11.08
C ILE A 153 -93.58 -0.40 -10.91
N GLU A 154 -94.26 0.23 -9.97
CA GLU A 154 -95.70 0.07 -9.78
C GLU A 154 -96.48 0.95 -10.78
N THR A 155 -97.49 0.39 -11.46
CA THR A 155 -98.45 1.18 -12.25
C THR A 155 -99.63 1.55 -11.36
N ILE A 156 -99.93 2.85 -11.22
CA ILE A 156 -101.20 3.31 -10.62
C ILE A 156 -102.18 3.65 -11.75
N PRO A 157 -103.25 2.85 -11.96
CA PRO A 157 -104.13 2.98 -13.12
C PRO A 157 -104.67 4.40 -13.32
N ARG A 158 -104.60 4.87 -14.57
CA ARG A 158 -105.00 6.24 -15.00
C ARG A 158 -104.25 7.41 -14.33
N LYS A 159 -103.26 7.17 -13.45
CA LYS A 159 -102.54 8.23 -12.73
C LYS A 159 -101.06 8.35 -13.10
N GLY A 160 -100.31 7.26 -13.11
CA GLY A 160 -98.85 7.30 -13.31
C GLY A 160 -98.11 6.08 -12.78
N TYR A 161 -96.84 6.27 -12.45
CA TYR A 161 -95.92 5.20 -12.06
C TYR A 161 -95.12 5.60 -10.81
N ARG A 162 -94.71 4.61 -10.01
CA ARG A 162 -93.92 4.78 -8.79
C ARG A 162 -92.76 3.78 -8.75
N LEU A 163 -91.58 4.24 -8.33
CA LEU A 163 -90.41 3.40 -8.06
C LEU A 163 -90.43 2.96 -6.60
N LEU A 164 -90.31 1.64 -6.36
CA LEU A 164 -90.49 1.00 -5.05
C LEU A 164 -89.22 0.79 -4.18
N PRO A 165 -88.00 0.55 -4.72
CA PRO A 165 -86.83 0.35 -3.85
C PRO A 165 -86.19 1.67 -3.38
N PRO A 166 -85.59 1.69 -2.17
CA PRO A 166 -84.82 2.84 -1.69
C PRO A 166 -83.54 3.06 -2.53
N VAL A 167 -83.12 4.32 -2.61
CA VAL A 167 -81.97 4.80 -3.40
C VAL A 167 -80.85 5.26 -2.46
N GLU A 168 -79.63 4.74 -2.67
CA GLU A 168 -78.43 5.14 -1.92
C GLU A 168 -77.45 5.92 -2.81
N SER A 169 -76.94 7.04 -2.30
CA SER A 169 -75.91 7.86 -2.96
C SER A 169 -74.63 7.92 -2.14
N VAL A 170 -73.49 7.65 -2.76
CA VAL A 170 -72.18 7.55 -2.10
C VAL A 170 -71.33 8.81 -2.36
N LYS A 171 -70.68 9.36 -1.33
CA LYS A 171 -69.74 10.50 -1.43
C LYS A 171 -68.29 10.04 -1.19
N PRO A 172 -67.29 10.56 -1.93
CA PRO A 172 -65.88 10.15 -1.79
C PRO A 172 -65.16 10.78 -0.58
N VAL A 173 -64.11 10.11 -0.09
CA VAL A 173 -63.35 10.44 1.14
C VAL A 173 -62.04 11.20 0.82
N LYS A 174 -61.65 12.14 1.70
CA LYS A 174 -60.53 13.08 1.51
C LYS A 174 -59.13 12.42 1.55
N ARG A 175 -58.23 12.86 0.66
CA ARG A 175 -56.97 12.18 0.28
C ARG A 175 -55.68 12.71 0.94
N GLU A 176 -55.75 13.78 1.74
CA GLU A 176 -54.56 14.58 2.12
C GLU A 176 -53.65 14.00 3.21
N MET A 177 -54.16 13.20 4.16
CA MET A 177 -53.31 12.69 5.25
C MET A 177 -52.27 11.66 4.77
N PHE A 178 -52.63 10.79 3.83
CA PHE A 178 -51.79 9.65 3.44
C PHE A 178 -50.48 10.09 2.77
N GLN A 179 -50.50 11.19 2.00
CA GLN A 179 -49.30 11.75 1.36
C GLN A 179 -48.26 12.24 2.37
N ARG A 180 -48.69 12.80 3.52
CA ARG A 180 -47.78 13.31 4.56
C ARG A 180 -47.00 12.18 5.23
N TYR A 181 -47.65 11.07 5.56
CA TYR A 181 -46.99 9.89 6.13
C TYR A 181 -46.02 9.23 5.16
N LEU A 182 -46.35 9.20 3.86
CA LEU A 182 -45.45 8.63 2.84
C LEU A 182 -44.14 9.43 2.72
N ILE A 183 -44.19 10.76 2.76
CA ILE A 183 -43.00 11.63 2.72
C ILE A 183 -42.11 11.37 3.95
N VAL A 184 -42.69 11.29 5.15
CA VAL A 184 -41.94 11.00 6.38
C VAL A 184 -41.30 9.61 6.33
N ALA A 185 -42.01 8.60 5.82
CA ALA A 185 -41.46 7.25 5.65
C ALA A 185 -40.27 7.21 4.67
N VAL A 186 -40.35 7.92 3.54
CA VAL A 186 -39.25 8.02 2.58
C VAL A 186 -38.04 8.74 3.20
N ILE A 187 -38.24 9.85 3.90
CA ILE A 187 -37.16 10.56 4.61
C ILE A 187 -36.50 9.65 5.65
N PHE A 188 -37.28 8.88 6.41
CA PHE A 188 -36.75 7.93 7.39
C PHE A 188 -35.94 6.81 6.72
N ILE A 189 -36.42 6.23 5.61
CA ILE A 189 -35.69 5.21 4.85
C ILE A 189 -34.38 5.77 4.28
N VAL A 190 -34.39 7.01 3.77
CA VAL A 190 -33.17 7.68 3.28
C VAL A 190 -32.19 7.96 4.42
N MET A 191 -32.67 8.43 5.57
CA MET A 191 -31.83 8.65 6.77
C MET A 191 -31.21 7.34 7.29
N VAL A 192 -31.99 6.25 7.35
CA VAL A 192 -31.50 4.93 7.73
C VAL A 192 -30.51 4.39 6.69
N GLY A 193 -30.78 4.57 5.40
CA GLY A 193 -29.87 4.20 4.31
C GLY A 193 -28.55 4.95 4.38
N LEU A 194 -28.59 6.27 4.62
CA LEU A 194 -27.40 7.11 4.83
C LEU A 194 -26.64 6.75 6.12
N SER A 195 -27.35 6.40 7.20
CA SER A 195 -26.72 5.96 8.46
C SER A 195 -26.04 4.60 8.30
N ILE A 196 -26.70 3.64 7.65
CA ILE A 196 -26.11 2.33 7.32
C ILE A 196 -24.92 2.50 6.36
N ALA A 197 -25.03 3.35 5.34
CA ALA A 197 -23.92 3.68 4.45
C ALA A 197 -22.75 4.30 5.23
N TYR A 198 -23.01 5.27 6.11
CA TYR A 198 -21.99 5.91 6.95
C TYR A 198 -21.29 4.91 7.87
N VAL A 199 -22.01 3.95 8.48
CA VAL A 199 -21.41 2.90 9.33
C VAL A 199 -20.66 1.84 8.49
N ARG A 200 -21.17 1.49 7.30
CA ARG A 200 -20.62 0.43 6.44
C ARG A 200 -19.46 0.91 5.55
N PHE A 201 -19.39 2.20 5.27
CA PHE A 201 -18.28 2.87 4.57
C PHE A 201 -17.38 3.68 5.52
N ARG A 202 -17.58 3.60 6.84
CA ARG A 202 -16.51 3.96 7.78
C ARG A 202 -15.35 3.01 7.51
N PRO A 203 -14.15 3.51 7.15
CA PRO A 203 -12.98 2.64 7.13
C PRO A 203 -12.82 2.08 8.54
N LEU A 204 -12.74 0.76 8.65
CA LEU A 204 -12.20 0.13 9.86
C LEU A 204 -10.82 0.76 10.12
N PRO A 205 -10.43 1.01 11.38
CA PRO A 205 -9.07 1.45 11.68
C PRO A 205 -8.11 0.48 10.99
N SER A 206 -7.31 0.98 10.05
CA SER A 206 -6.33 0.13 9.37
C SER A 206 -5.40 -0.46 10.43
N ARG A 207 -5.29 -1.79 10.48
CA ARG A 207 -4.32 -2.41 11.39
C ARG A 207 -2.94 -1.91 10.99
N ILE A 208 -2.16 -1.46 11.96
CA ILE A 208 -0.89 -0.78 11.70
C ILE A 208 0.16 -1.86 11.46
N HIS A 209 0.47 -2.09 10.18
CA HIS A 209 1.49 -3.05 9.75
C HIS A 209 2.82 -2.38 9.43
N SER A 210 2.84 -1.04 9.35
CA SER A 210 4.05 -0.29 9.06
C SER A 210 4.11 1.06 9.76
N LEU A 211 5.32 1.37 10.26
CA LEU A 211 5.59 2.49 11.16
C LEU A 211 6.88 3.20 10.77
N ALA A 212 6.85 4.53 10.74
CA ALA A 212 8.06 5.36 10.69
C ALA A 212 8.21 6.15 12.00
N VAL A 213 9.39 6.13 12.61
CA VAL A 213 9.71 7.00 13.75
C VAL A 213 10.44 8.22 13.19
N LEU A 214 9.81 9.39 13.23
CA LEU A 214 10.43 10.61 12.72
C LEU A 214 11.47 11.16 13.70
N PRO A 215 12.49 11.91 13.22
CA PRO A 215 13.48 12.55 14.07
C PRO A 215 12.83 13.35 15.20
N PHE A 216 13.10 12.96 16.43
CA PHE A 216 12.59 13.66 17.61
C PHE A 216 13.17 15.07 17.63
N LYS A 217 12.33 16.05 17.98
CA LYS A 217 12.73 17.46 18.03
C LYS A 217 13.45 17.75 19.35
N ASN A 218 14.69 18.25 19.29
CA ASN A 218 15.34 18.84 20.45
C ASN A 218 14.65 20.16 20.81
N LEU A 219 14.04 20.21 21.99
CA LEU A 219 13.36 21.40 22.54
C LEU A 219 14.10 21.96 23.77
N SER A 220 15.33 21.50 24.04
CA SER A 220 16.16 21.94 25.17
C SER A 220 16.80 23.33 24.96
N GLY A 221 16.70 23.88 23.74
CA GLY A 221 17.27 25.19 23.37
C GLY A 221 18.79 25.20 23.09
N ASP A 222 19.47 24.09 23.34
CA ASP A 222 20.92 23.89 23.14
C ASP A 222 21.17 22.90 22.00
N SER A 223 21.77 23.38 20.90
CA SER A 223 22.09 22.56 19.73
C SER A 223 23.23 21.56 19.96
N THR A 224 24.00 21.68 21.04
CA THR A 224 25.02 20.67 21.40
C THR A 224 24.39 19.39 21.93
N GLN A 225 23.10 19.41 22.28
CA GLN A 225 22.35 18.28 22.82
C GLN A 225 21.55 17.52 21.75
N GLU A 226 21.74 17.86 20.47
CA GLU A 226 21.03 17.26 19.34
C GLU A 226 21.18 15.73 19.25
N TYR A 227 22.35 15.22 19.67
CA TYR A 227 22.65 13.78 19.75
C TYR A 227 21.63 13.02 20.62
N LEU A 228 21.01 13.66 21.61
CA LEU A 228 20.05 13.01 22.51
C LEU A 228 18.71 12.74 21.82
N ALA A 229 18.27 13.67 20.97
CA ALA A 229 17.02 13.52 20.22
C ALA A 229 17.21 12.55 19.03
N ASP A 230 18.37 12.60 18.36
CA ASP A 230 18.75 11.62 17.34
C ASP A 230 18.96 10.22 17.93
N GLY A 231 19.56 10.12 19.13
CA GLY A 231 19.74 8.88 19.87
C GLY A 231 18.42 8.24 20.30
N MET A 232 17.49 9.04 20.85
CA MET A 232 16.13 8.58 21.16
C MET A 232 15.40 8.07 19.91
N THR A 233 15.55 8.76 18.78
CA THR A 233 14.97 8.30 17.50
C THR A 233 15.54 6.93 17.12
N GLU A 234 16.86 6.76 17.20
CA GLU A 234 17.54 5.52 16.85
C GLU A 234 17.18 4.35 17.77
N ALA A 235 17.19 4.58 19.09
CA ALA A 235 16.86 3.58 20.08
C ALA A 235 15.42 3.05 19.91
N LEU A 236 14.47 3.92 19.57
CA LEU A 236 13.10 3.52 19.28
C LEU A 236 13.00 2.71 17.98
N ILE A 237 13.71 3.10 16.92
CA ILE A 237 13.77 2.33 15.66
C ILE A 237 14.37 0.94 15.93
N GLY A 238 15.54 0.86 16.57
CA GLY A 238 16.27 -0.40 16.82
C GLY A 238 15.58 -1.35 17.82
N ARG A 239 14.71 -0.84 18.70
CA ARG A 239 13.83 -1.69 19.53
C ARG A 239 12.63 -2.20 18.74
N LEU A 240 11.92 -1.30 18.03
CA LEU A 240 10.70 -1.66 17.29
C LEU A 240 10.98 -2.53 16.06
N SER A 241 12.17 -2.41 15.45
CA SER A 241 12.60 -3.20 14.28
C SER A 241 12.68 -4.71 14.55
N ARG A 242 12.83 -5.12 15.82
CA ARG A 242 12.89 -6.53 16.23
C ARG A 242 11.53 -7.24 16.20
N ILE A 243 10.43 -6.52 15.93
CA ILE A 243 9.07 -7.06 15.88
C ILE A 243 8.75 -7.55 14.46
N HIS A 244 8.41 -8.83 14.30
CA HIS A 244 8.19 -9.47 12.99
C HIS A 244 6.90 -9.01 12.28
N ASP A 245 5.80 -8.86 13.02
CA ASP A 245 4.47 -8.46 12.49
C ASP A 245 4.35 -6.92 12.32
N LEU A 246 5.47 -6.19 12.37
CA LEU A 246 5.56 -4.74 12.14
C LEU A 246 6.72 -4.40 11.19
N ARG A 247 6.43 -3.71 10.08
CA ARG A 247 7.46 -3.12 9.23
C ARG A 247 7.90 -1.77 9.78
N VAL A 248 9.16 -1.64 10.22
CA VAL A 248 9.71 -0.38 10.74
C VAL A 248 10.64 0.25 9.71
N ILE A 249 10.46 1.54 9.43
CA ILE A 249 11.30 2.27 8.47
C ILE A 249 12.65 2.63 9.10
N SER A 250 13.72 2.39 8.35
CA SER A 250 15.11 2.69 8.69
C SER A 250 15.35 4.18 8.99
N ARG A 251 16.26 4.42 9.95
CA ARG A 251 16.84 5.73 10.29
C ARG A 251 17.20 6.55 9.05
N THR A 252 17.86 5.93 8.08
CA THR A 252 18.38 6.61 6.88
C THR A 252 17.29 7.29 6.06
N SER A 253 16.09 6.70 5.99
CA SER A 253 14.95 7.30 5.31
C SER A 253 14.27 8.39 6.14
N VAL A 254 14.03 8.16 7.44
CA VAL A 254 13.32 9.13 8.30
C VAL A 254 14.15 10.38 8.59
N MET A 255 15.48 10.26 8.68
CA MET A 255 16.37 11.40 8.92
C MET A 255 16.36 12.43 7.78
N ARG A 256 15.94 12.06 6.57
CA ARG A 256 15.74 13.02 5.47
C ARG A 256 14.65 14.06 5.76
N PHE A 257 13.77 13.80 6.72
CA PHE A 257 12.68 14.71 7.08
C PHE A 257 13.02 15.68 8.21
N LYS A 258 14.16 15.52 8.90
CA LYS A 258 14.53 16.25 10.13
C LYS A 258 14.33 17.77 10.05
N ASP A 259 14.87 18.39 9.01
CA ASP A 259 14.83 19.86 8.79
C ASP A 259 13.78 20.29 7.75
N THR A 260 12.84 19.40 7.42
CA THR A 260 11.83 19.63 6.38
C THR A 260 10.45 19.90 6.98
N LYS A 261 9.53 20.46 6.17
CA LYS A 261 8.14 20.75 6.60
C LYS A 261 7.02 20.13 5.72
N PRO A 262 7.16 18.92 5.15
CA PRO A 262 6.02 18.21 4.58
C PRO A 262 5.03 17.82 5.69
N SER A 263 3.77 17.64 5.32
CA SER A 263 2.73 17.15 6.23
C SER A 263 2.89 15.65 6.52
N VAL A 264 2.37 15.17 7.66
CA VAL A 264 2.43 13.75 8.04
C VAL A 264 1.85 12.83 6.95
N PRO A 265 0.73 13.14 6.26
CA PRO A 265 0.25 12.33 5.14
C PRO A 265 1.17 12.31 3.89
N GLU A 266 2.00 13.34 3.68
CA GLU A 266 2.99 13.38 2.60
C GLU A 266 4.23 12.54 2.95
N ILE A 267 4.71 12.66 4.19
CA ILE A 267 5.80 11.82 4.72
C ILE A 267 5.38 10.35 4.65
N ALA A 268 4.19 10.03 5.17
CA ALA A 268 3.70 8.65 5.20
C ALA A 268 3.50 8.07 3.80
N ARG A 269 3.05 8.86 2.82
CA ARG A 269 2.95 8.42 1.41
C ARG A 269 4.32 8.22 0.77
N THR A 270 5.31 9.01 1.15
CA THR A 270 6.71 8.91 0.65
C THR A 270 7.41 7.69 1.22
N LEU A 271 7.17 7.37 2.50
CA LEU A 271 7.72 6.19 3.18
C LEU A 271 6.84 4.93 3.01
N GLY A 272 5.62 5.09 2.51
CA GLY A 272 4.62 4.04 2.33
C GLY A 272 4.10 3.41 3.62
N VAL A 273 3.96 4.17 4.72
CA VAL A 273 3.60 3.65 6.06
C VAL A 273 2.16 3.92 6.50
N ASP A 274 1.63 3.07 7.40
CA ASP A 274 0.28 3.19 7.99
C ASP A 274 0.22 4.20 9.14
N ALA A 275 1.34 4.33 9.88
CA ALA A 275 1.45 5.21 11.04
C ALA A 275 2.83 5.87 11.15
N ILE A 276 2.86 6.99 11.85
CA ILE A 276 4.06 7.77 12.16
C ILE A 276 4.14 7.97 13.67
N VAL A 277 5.34 7.83 14.23
CA VAL A 277 5.69 8.35 15.55
C VAL A 277 6.35 9.71 15.37
N GLU A 278 5.82 10.73 16.01
CA GLU A 278 6.52 12.00 16.23
C GLU A 278 6.86 12.15 17.70
N GLY A 279 7.89 12.95 18.01
CA GLY A 279 8.21 13.28 19.39
C GLY A 279 9.17 14.44 19.56
N SER A 280 9.44 14.74 20.82
CA SER A 280 10.36 15.79 21.24
C SER A 280 11.09 15.41 22.51
N VAL A 281 12.36 15.79 22.63
CA VAL A 281 13.17 15.62 23.83
C VAL A 281 13.52 16.99 24.42
N ILE A 282 13.34 17.15 25.73
CA ILE A 282 13.78 18.31 26.52
C ILE A 282 14.69 17.78 27.63
N ARG A 283 15.89 18.34 27.79
CA ARG A 283 16.78 18.09 28.93
C ARG A 283 16.87 19.34 29.81
N GLU A 284 16.55 19.18 31.09
CA GLU A 284 16.65 20.21 32.12
C GLU A 284 17.58 19.69 33.23
N GLY A 285 18.87 20.00 33.10
CA GLY A 285 19.91 19.50 34.01
C GLY A 285 20.06 17.97 33.96
N SER A 286 19.66 17.29 35.04
CA SER A 286 19.63 15.83 35.14
C SER A 286 18.30 15.20 34.68
N ARG A 287 17.25 15.99 34.43
CA ARG A 287 15.94 15.47 34.01
C ARG A 287 15.82 15.49 32.49
N ILE A 288 15.19 14.44 31.95
CA ILE A 288 14.83 14.34 30.54
C ILE A 288 13.32 14.09 30.45
N ARG A 289 12.65 14.94 29.65
CA ARG A 289 11.25 14.78 29.28
C ARG A 289 11.17 14.41 27.81
N VAL A 290 10.48 13.30 27.54
CA VAL A 290 10.19 12.81 26.19
C VAL A 290 8.68 12.87 25.97
N ASN A 291 8.26 13.59 24.93
CA ASN A 291 6.89 13.51 24.43
C ASN A 291 6.91 12.64 23.17
N ALA A 292 5.98 11.70 23.06
CA ALA A 292 5.79 10.88 21.87
C ALA A 292 4.30 10.81 21.50
N GLN A 293 3.99 10.80 20.20
CA GLN A 293 2.64 10.66 19.67
C GLN A 293 2.61 9.69 18.50
N LEU A 294 1.54 8.89 18.38
CA LEU A 294 1.27 8.09 17.19
C LEU A 294 0.18 8.77 16.37
N ILE A 295 0.45 8.92 15.07
CA ILE A 295 -0.42 9.55 14.09
C ILE A 295 -0.73 8.55 12.99
N ARG A 296 -2.01 8.42 12.63
CA ARG A 296 -2.46 7.55 11.54
C ARG A 296 -2.30 8.24 10.19
N ALA A 297 -1.48 7.69 9.31
CA ALA A 297 -1.09 8.27 8.02
C ALA A 297 -2.27 8.68 7.12
N ALA A 298 -3.31 7.84 7.06
CA ALA A 298 -4.42 8.01 6.13
C ALA A 298 -5.41 9.12 6.52
N THR A 299 -5.43 9.53 7.79
CA THR A 299 -6.46 10.43 8.36
C THR A 299 -5.89 11.59 9.16
N ASP A 300 -4.56 11.65 9.35
CA ASP A 300 -3.88 12.60 10.25
C ASP A 300 -4.44 12.56 11.69
N ASP A 301 -4.83 11.37 12.13
CA ASP A 301 -5.51 11.15 13.41
C ASP A 301 -4.48 10.82 14.51
N HIS A 302 -4.40 11.69 15.53
CA HIS A 302 -3.50 11.54 16.68
C HIS A 302 -4.15 10.62 17.74
N PHE A 303 -4.13 9.32 17.48
CA PHE A 303 -4.86 8.31 18.29
C PHE A 303 -4.14 7.89 19.59
N TRP A 304 -2.94 8.42 19.84
CA TRP A 304 -2.21 8.30 21.11
C TRP A 304 -1.17 9.41 21.26
N SER A 305 -0.99 9.90 22.49
CA SER A 305 0.11 10.77 22.90
C SER A 305 0.44 10.48 24.36
N ALA A 306 1.73 10.51 24.71
CA ALA A 306 2.20 10.37 26.08
C ALA A 306 3.44 11.24 26.34
N ALA A 307 3.52 11.75 27.56
CA ALA A 307 4.67 12.47 28.08
C ALA A 307 5.31 11.62 29.18
N TYR A 308 6.62 11.49 29.12
CA TYR A 308 7.44 10.71 30.04
C TYR A 308 8.51 11.61 30.63
N ASP A 309 8.71 11.53 31.94
CA ASP A 309 9.63 12.38 32.70
C ASP A 309 10.45 11.48 33.64
N ARG A 310 11.78 11.56 33.52
CA ARG A 310 12.75 10.72 34.23
C ARG A 310 13.99 11.53 34.61
N GLU A 311 14.68 11.09 35.65
CA GLU A 311 16.02 11.54 35.99
C GLU A 311 17.06 10.62 35.35
N LEU A 312 18.19 11.16 34.90
CA LEU A 312 19.37 10.36 34.58
C LEU A 312 19.78 9.61 35.87
N PRO A 313 19.82 8.26 35.87
CA PRO A 313 20.20 7.42 34.74
C PRO A 313 19.11 6.71 33.93
N ASP A 314 17.83 6.93 34.19
CA ASP A 314 16.74 6.08 33.69
C ASP A 314 16.40 6.26 32.19
N THR A 315 17.31 6.77 31.35
CA THR A 315 17.07 7.01 29.91
C THR A 315 16.87 5.74 29.08
N LEU A 316 17.55 4.64 29.43
CA LEU A 316 17.33 3.36 28.72
C LEU A 316 16.02 2.69 29.14
N ALA A 317 15.61 2.88 30.39
CA ALA A 317 14.28 2.49 30.86
C ALA A 317 13.19 3.34 30.18
N LEU A 318 13.45 4.64 29.96
CA LEU A 318 12.59 5.56 29.22
C LEU A 318 12.39 5.12 27.77
N GLU A 319 13.45 4.73 27.06
CA GLU A 319 13.37 4.19 25.70
C GLU A 319 12.55 2.90 25.65
N SER A 320 12.76 1.99 26.62
CA SER A 320 11.99 0.76 26.76
C SER A 320 10.50 1.03 27.03
N ASP A 321 10.18 1.91 27.99
CA ASP A 321 8.81 2.35 28.33
C ASP A 321 8.08 2.93 27.10
N VAL A 322 8.76 3.80 26.33
CA VAL A 322 8.22 4.43 25.12
C VAL A 322 8.03 3.39 24.01
N ALA A 323 9.04 2.59 23.69
CA ALA A 323 8.96 1.55 22.65
C ALA A 323 7.87 0.51 22.96
N GLN A 324 7.79 0.02 24.20
CA GLN A 324 6.77 -0.94 24.63
C GLN A 324 5.35 -0.34 24.56
N SER A 325 5.21 0.97 24.83
CA SER A 325 3.93 1.67 24.74
C SER A 325 3.48 1.90 23.30
N ILE A 326 4.43 2.24 22.41
CA ILE A 326 4.20 2.30 20.95
C ILE A 326 3.77 0.91 20.45
N ALA A 327 4.54 -0.14 20.76
CA ALA A 327 4.28 -1.52 20.33
C ALA A 327 2.90 -2.04 20.77
N ARG A 328 2.49 -1.78 22.02
CA ARG A 328 1.12 -2.10 22.50
C ARG A 328 0.04 -1.36 21.71
N ARG A 329 0.30 -0.13 21.28
CA ARG A 329 -0.71 0.76 20.68
C ARG A 329 -0.90 0.57 19.19
N VAL A 330 0.07 -0.03 18.49
CA VAL A 330 -0.04 -0.42 17.06
C VAL A 330 -0.81 -1.74 16.83
N GLU A 331 -1.22 -2.45 17.89
CA GLU A 331 -2.02 -3.70 17.81
C GLU A 331 -1.34 -4.82 16.99
N VAL A 332 -0.01 -4.84 17.05
CA VAL A 332 0.85 -5.85 16.43
C VAL A 332 0.92 -7.10 17.31
N THR A 333 1.01 -8.28 16.70
CA THR A 333 1.24 -9.52 17.44
C THR A 333 2.70 -9.62 17.85
N VAL A 334 2.99 -9.27 19.11
CA VAL A 334 4.31 -9.42 19.73
C VAL A 334 4.35 -10.77 20.44
N THR A 335 5.30 -11.64 20.08
CA THR A 335 5.54 -12.93 20.75
C THR A 335 6.12 -12.75 22.15
N GLY A 336 6.12 -13.81 22.96
CA GLY A 336 6.69 -13.76 24.32
C GLY A 336 8.18 -13.39 24.35
N GLU A 337 8.95 -13.86 23.37
CA GLU A 337 10.38 -13.55 23.24
C GLU A 337 10.62 -12.12 22.76
N GLU A 338 9.90 -11.65 21.74
CA GLU A 338 9.98 -10.25 21.30
C GLU A 338 9.55 -9.30 22.43
N HIS A 339 8.57 -9.67 23.24
CA HIS A 339 8.17 -8.90 24.41
C HIS A 339 9.28 -8.83 25.47
N ALA A 340 9.92 -9.97 25.76
CA ALA A 340 11.07 -10.01 26.67
C ALA A 340 12.23 -9.13 26.16
N ARG A 341 12.55 -9.22 24.86
CA ARG A 341 13.58 -8.41 24.19
C ARG A 341 13.26 -6.91 24.18
N LEU A 342 12.00 -6.53 23.96
CA LEU A 342 11.55 -5.13 24.05
C LEU A 342 11.68 -4.57 25.47
N VAL A 343 11.30 -5.37 26.48
CA VAL A 343 11.33 -4.99 27.90
C VAL A 343 12.75 -4.95 28.46
N ALA A 344 13.67 -5.75 27.93
CA ALA A 344 15.06 -5.81 28.36
C ALA A 344 15.70 -4.41 28.38
N ALA A 345 16.01 -3.95 29.59
CA ALA A 345 16.69 -2.70 29.87
C ALA A 345 17.92 -3.01 30.73
N HIS A 346 19.10 -2.92 30.12
CA HIS A 346 20.36 -3.00 30.84
C HIS A 346 20.60 -1.68 31.58
N HIS A 347 20.95 -1.75 32.86
CA HIS A 347 21.32 -0.57 33.64
C HIS A 347 22.75 -0.15 33.28
N ILE A 348 22.88 0.94 32.52
CA ILE A 348 24.15 1.50 32.05
C ILE A 348 24.30 2.92 32.60
N SER A 349 25.54 3.36 32.84
CA SER A 349 25.76 4.70 33.37
C SER A 349 25.44 5.79 32.33
N PRO A 350 24.93 6.98 32.74
CA PRO A 350 24.61 8.07 31.83
C PRO A 350 25.80 8.52 31.00
N GLU A 351 26.99 8.49 31.61
CA GLU A 351 28.22 8.93 30.97
C GLU A 351 28.65 7.96 29.86
N VAL A 352 28.50 6.65 30.05
CA VAL A 352 28.75 5.64 29.02
C VAL A 352 27.76 5.82 27.87
N TYR A 353 26.48 6.01 28.16
CA TYR A 353 25.47 6.17 27.11
C TYR A 353 25.59 7.50 26.35
N GLU A 354 25.85 8.61 27.03
CA GLU A 354 26.13 9.90 26.40
C GLU A 354 27.43 9.86 25.57
N SER A 355 28.45 9.10 26.02
CA SER A 355 29.69 8.85 25.26
C SER A 355 29.41 8.05 23.98
N TYR A 356 28.59 7.00 24.09
CA TYR A 356 28.19 6.16 22.95
C TYR A 356 27.42 6.96 21.88
N LEU A 357 26.42 7.74 22.28
CA LEU A 357 25.63 8.55 21.33
C LEU A 357 26.49 9.58 20.57
N LYS A 358 27.54 10.12 21.21
CA LYS A 358 28.53 10.99 20.54
C LYS A 358 29.41 10.23 19.56
N ALA A 359 29.79 8.99 19.88
CA ALA A 359 30.58 8.14 18.97
C ALA A 359 29.78 7.78 17.70
N GLU A 360 28.51 7.39 17.85
CA GLU A 360 27.59 7.13 16.74
C GLU A 360 27.32 8.39 15.88
N ASP A 361 27.14 9.56 16.50
CA ASP A 361 26.92 10.82 15.79
C ASP A 361 28.15 11.25 14.96
N GLU A 362 29.36 11.15 15.52
CA GLU A 362 30.60 11.43 14.79
C GLU A 362 30.82 10.41 13.65
N PHE A 363 30.59 9.13 13.90
CA PHE A 363 30.72 8.09 12.87
C PHE A 363 29.70 8.28 11.74
N GLY A 364 28.44 8.58 12.06
CA GLY A 364 27.37 8.84 11.10
C GLY A 364 27.62 10.08 10.23
N ARG A 365 28.39 11.06 10.70
CA ARG A 365 28.80 12.27 9.96
C ARG A 365 30.11 12.11 9.19
N SER A 366 30.88 11.05 9.45
CA SER A 366 32.20 10.84 8.86
C SER A 366 32.11 10.48 7.37
N ASN A 367 32.72 11.30 6.50
CA ASN A 367 32.67 11.13 5.04
C ASN A 367 34.06 10.88 4.40
N SER A 368 35.13 11.11 5.15
CA SER A 368 36.51 10.86 4.74
C SER A 368 37.15 9.74 5.57
N ARG A 369 38.23 9.14 5.06
CA ARG A 369 39.00 8.13 5.79
C ARG A 369 39.49 8.64 7.15
N ALA A 370 39.95 9.88 7.23
CA ALA A 370 40.48 10.47 8.46
C ALA A 370 39.40 10.68 9.53
N GLU A 371 38.19 11.09 9.14
CA GLU A 371 37.05 11.22 10.07
C GLU A 371 36.61 9.83 10.57
N ILE A 372 36.53 8.83 9.67
CA ILE A 372 36.20 7.46 10.06
C ILE A 372 37.28 6.89 11.00
N GLU A 373 38.57 7.11 10.73
CA GLU A 373 39.66 6.72 11.65
C GLU A 373 39.58 7.47 12.99
N LYS A 374 39.16 8.74 13.01
CA LYS A 374 38.92 9.51 14.25
C LYS A 374 37.77 8.93 15.07
N SER A 375 36.71 8.42 14.44
CA SER A 375 35.56 7.82 15.15
C SER A 375 35.93 6.62 16.03
N ILE A 376 37.03 5.91 15.72
CA ILE A 376 37.58 4.82 16.55
C ILE A 376 37.80 5.29 17.99
N ALA A 377 38.41 6.47 18.17
CA ALA A 377 38.77 6.98 19.49
C ALA A 377 37.54 7.24 20.40
N TYR A 378 36.40 7.62 19.83
CA TYR A 378 35.16 7.83 20.59
C TYR A 378 34.53 6.51 21.05
N PHE A 379 34.61 5.45 20.24
CA PHE A 379 34.20 4.11 20.68
C PHE A 379 35.18 3.51 21.70
N GLU A 380 36.49 3.71 21.52
CA GLU A 380 37.51 3.31 22.50
C GLU A 380 37.37 4.05 23.85
N GLU A 381 37.05 5.35 23.84
CA GLU A 381 36.72 6.12 25.07
C GLU A 381 35.50 5.52 25.77
N THR A 382 34.47 5.17 25.01
CA THR A 382 33.23 4.57 25.53
C THR A 382 33.48 3.19 26.16
N ILE A 383 34.27 2.34 25.49
CA ILE A 383 34.74 1.05 26.02
C ILE A 383 35.63 1.23 27.26
N GLY A 384 36.42 2.30 27.31
CA GLY A 384 37.23 2.66 28.47
C GLY A 384 36.42 3.05 29.70
N LYS A 385 35.18 3.54 29.52
CA LYS A 385 34.23 3.84 30.61
C LYS A 385 33.47 2.60 31.07
N ASP A 386 33.09 1.71 30.15
CA ASP A 386 32.52 0.38 30.48
C ASP A 386 32.87 -0.67 29.42
N ALA A 387 33.75 -1.61 29.80
CA ALA A 387 34.21 -2.70 28.95
C ALA A 387 33.17 -3.83 28.74
N ASN A 388 32.02 -3.78 29.43
CA ASN A 388 30.90 -4.70 29.21
C ASN A 388 29.80 -4.11 28.32
N PHE A 389 29.93 -2.85 27.88
CA PHE A 389 28.92 -2.19 27.05
C PHE A 389 29.02 -2.64 25.58
N ALA A 390 28.34 -3.76 25.26
CA ALA A 390 28.37 -4.42 23.96
C ALA A 390 28.17 -3.51 22.72
N PRO A 391 27.24 -2.52 22.71
CA PRO A 391 27.02 -1.67 21.54
C PRO A 391 28.25 -0.88 21.08
N ALA A 392 29.15 -0.47 21.99
CA ALA A 392 30.37 0.23 21.57
C ALA A 392 31.34 -0.67 20.79
N TYR A 393 31.33 -1.99 21.04
CA TYR A 393 32.06 -2.95 20.21
C TYR A 393 31.41 -3.18 18.84
N VAL A 394 30.08 -3.05 18.73
CA VAL A 394 29.35 -3.07 17.44
C VAL A 394 29.73 -1.85 16.60
N GLY A 395 29.72 -0.65 17.22
CA GLY A 395 30.16 0.59 16.58
C GLY A 395 31.59 0.48 16.07
N LEU A 396 32.53 0.04 16.93
CA LEU A 396 33.93 -0.19 16.55
C LEU A 396 34.08 -1.20 15.39
N ALA A 397 33.33 -2.31 15.39
CA ALA A 397 33.32 -3.26 14.29
C ALA A 397 32.77 -2.65 12.98
N SER A 398 31.74 -1.80 13.08
CA SER A 398 31.13 -1.08 11.94
C SER A 398 32.06 -0.03 11.34
N VAL A 399 32.84 0.68 12.17
CA VAL A 399 33.92 1.58 11.75
C VAL A 399 34.96 0.81 10.93
N TYR A 400 35.40 -0.35 11.40
CA TYR A 400 36.31 -1.21 10.64
C TYR A 400 35.70 -1.72 9.34
N ASP A 401 34.44 -2.17 9.30
CA ASP A 401 33.81 -2.56 8.03
C ASP A 401 33.76 -1.41 7.03
N ARG A 402 33.49 -0.18 7.48
CA ARG A 402 33.52 1.04 6.65
C ARG A 402 34.92 1.35 6.11
N LEU A 403 35.97 1.27 6.93
CA LEU A 403 37.36 1.44 6.51
C LEU A 403 37.80 0.38 5.48
N GLY A 404 37.27 -0.85 5.62
CA GLY A 404 37.50 -1.95 4.70
C GLY A 404 36.78 -1.84 3.34
N THR A 405 36.01 -0.77 3.10
CA THR A 405 35.34 -0.57 1.80
C THR A 405 36.29 -0.03 0.72
N LEU A 406 36.02 -0.39 -0.54
CA LEU A 406 36.77 0.09 -1.71
C LEU A 406 36.80 1.62 -1.89
N VAL A 407 35.85 2.33 -1.28
CA VAL A 407 35.71 3.79 -1.39
C VAL A 407 36.64 4.49 -0.39
N VAL A 408 36.90 3.87 0.77
CA VAL A 408 37.69 4.47 1.86
C VAL A 408 39.15 3.98 1.85
N GLY A 409 39.38 2.70 1.47
CA GLY A 409 40.70 2.23 1.03
C GLY A 409 41.75 1.98 2.13
N ALA A 410 41.48 1.07 3.06
CA ALA A 410 42.48 0.49 3.96
C ALA A 410 42.84 -0.97 3.56
N PRO A 411 44.04 -1.49 3.93
CA PRO A 411 44.43 -2.87 3.64
C PRO A 411 43.46 -3.90 4.25
N PRO A 412 42.83 -4.79 3.46
CA PRO A 412 41.72 -5.64 3.94
C PRO A 412 42.04 -6.52 5.15
N ASN A 413 43.27 -7.04 5.26
CA ASN A 413 43.62 -8.05 6.26
C ASN A 413 43.76 -7.48 7.68
N GLU A 414 44.32 -6.27 7.84
CA GLU A 414 44.48 -5.64 9.15
C GLU A 414 43.10 -5.27 9.73
N VAL A 415 42.30 -4.58 8.91
CA VAL A 415 40.98 -4.08 9.29
C VAL A 415 40.00 -5.22 9.58
N ARG A 416 40.02 -6.29 8.79
CA ARG A 416 39.20 -7.49 9.02
C ARG A 416 39.49 -8.16 10.36
N THR A 417 40.76 -8.23 10.77
CA THR A 417 41.13 -8.85 12.04
C THR A 417 40.54 -8.08 13.22
N LYS A 418 40.62 -6.74 13.19
CA LYS A 418 40.05 -5.87 14.22
C LYS A 418 38.51 -5.93 14.24
N LEU A 419 37.87 -5.95 13.06
CA LEU A 419 36.42 -6.15 12.89
C LEU A 419 35.96 -7.46 13.56
N ILE A 420 36.58 -8.60 13.23
CA ILE A 420 36.21 -9.91 13.80
C ILE A 420 36.33 -9.88 15.33
N SER A 421 37.41 -9.30 15.86
CA SER A 421 37.65 -9.19 17.30
C SER A 421 36.55 -8.39 18.00
N ALA A 422 36.20 -7.21 17.46
CA ALA A 422 35.16 -6.36 18.02
C ALA A 422 33.76 -6.98 17.90
N ALA A 423 33.39 -7.52 16.73
CA ALA A 423 32.08 -8.17 16.53
C ALA A 423 31.90 -9.40 17.42
N ARG A 424 32.94 -10.23 17.59
CA ARG A 424 32.90 -11.36 18.54
C ARG A 424 32.82 -10.89 19.98
N LYS A 425 33.52 -9.82 20.36
CA LYS A 425 33.44 -9.27 21.72
C LYS A 425 32.06 -8.71 22.04
N ALA A 426 31.36 -8.12 21.06
CA ALA A 426 29.96 -7.74 21.21
C ALA A 426 29.08 -8.97 21.50
N LEU A 427 29.21 -10.06 20.73
CA LEU A 427 28.43 -11.30 20.92
C LEU A 427 28.79 -12.08 22.20
N GLU A 428 30.02 -11.93 22.73
CA GLU A 428 30.38 -12.46 24.05
C GLU A 428 29.64 -11.75 25.20
N LEU A 429 29.28 -10.48 25.00
CA LEU A 429 28.63 -9.62 25.99
C LEU A 429 27.09 -9.64 25.86
N ASP A 430 26.59 -9.63 24.62
CA ASP A 430 25.18 -9.71 24.29
C ASP A 430 24.98 -10.57 23.01
N PRO A 431 24.60 -11.85 23.16
CA PRO A 431 24.35 -12.76 22.03
C PRO A 431 23.10 -12.45 21.21
N GLU A 432 22.24 -11.50 21.62
CA GLU A 432 20.99 -11.17 20.91
C GLU A 432 21.13 -9.98 19.94
N LEU A 433 22.35 -9.44 19.78
CA LEU A 433 22.65 -8.37 18.83
C LEU A 433 22.72 -8.92 17.39
N ALA A 434 21.87 -8.39 16.51
CA ALA A 434 21.80 -8.81 15.10
C ALA A 434 23.00 -8.29 14.28
N GLU A 435 23.45 -7.08 14.58
CA GLU A 435 24.39 -6.31 13.79
C GLU A 435 25.79 -6.96 13.70
N PRO A 436 26.37 -7.55 14.78
CA PRO A 436 27.59 -8.34 14.69
C PRO A 436 27.50 -9.52 13.71
N HIS A 437 26.36 -10.21 13.64
CA HIS A 437 26.15 -11.31 12.71
C HIS A 437 26.20 -10.82 11.25
N VAL A 438 25.59 -9.66 10.93
CA VAL A 438 25.68 -9.01 9.60
C VAL A 438 27.13 -8.68 9.22
N LEU A 439 27.93 -8.21 10.19
CA LEU A 439 29.34 -7.86 10.00
C LEU A 439 30.22 -9.11 9.79
N LEU A 440 30.02 -10.16 10.60
CA LEU A 440 30.71 -11.44 10.47
C LEU A 440 30.34 -12.15 9.16
N ALA A 441 29.06 -12.15 8.77
CA ALA A 441 28.60 -12.68 7.49
C ALA A 441 29.33 -12.02 6.31
N GLY A 442 29.44 -10.69 6.32
CA GLY A 442 30.18 -9.94 5.30
C GLY A 442 31.68 -10.25 5.29
N VAL A 443 32.26 -10.62 6.43
CA VAL A 443 33.65 -11.09 6.53
C VAL A 443 33.83 -12.50 5.99
N TYR A 444 32.92 -13.42 6.30
CA TYR A 444 32.93 -14.78 5.76
C TYR A 444 32.72 -14.77 4.24
N GLN A 445 31.83 -13.92 3.71
CA GLN A 445 31.63 -13.73 2.28
C GLN A 445 32.92 -13.24 1.58
N LYS A 446 33.62 -12.26 2.16
CA LYS A 446 34.92 -11.76 1.65
C LYS A 446 36.03 -12.82 1.69
N GLN A 447 35.89 -13.86 2.53
CA GLN A 447 36.82 -15.00 2.64
C GLN A 447 36.32 -16.26 1.90
N TRP A 448 35.24 -16.15 1.12
CA TRP A 448 34.62 -17.25 0.36
C TRP A 448 34.15 -18.43 1.23
N GLN A 449 33.80 -18.12 2.48
CA GLN A 449 33.12 -19.00 3.42
C GLN A 449 31.61 -18.86 3.24
N TRP A 450 31.09 -19.30 2.09
CA TRP A 450 29.72 -18.99 1.65
C TRP A 450 28.64 -19.51 2.60
N SER A 451 28.77 -20.74 3.10
CA SER A 451 27.81 -21.35 4.03
C SER A 451 27.81 -20.66 5.40
N ASP A 452 28.99 -20.30 5.91
CA ASP A 452 29.12 -19.58 7.18
C ASP A 452 28.48 -18.18 7.05
N ALA A 453 28.69 -17.50 5.92
CA ALA A 453 28.03 -16.23 5.62
C ALA A 453 26.50 -16.36 5.52
N GLU A 454 25.96 -17.42 4.92
CA GLU A 454 24.51 -17.64 4.85
C GLU A 454 23.88 -17.84 6.23
N ALA A 455 24.54 -18.60 7.11
CA ALA A 455 24.08 -18.85 8.47
C ALA A 455 24.01 -17.56 9.30
N GLU A 456 25.08 -16.77 9.28
CA GLU A 456 25.16 -15.50 10.00
C GLU A 456 24.16 -14.46 9.46
N TYR A 457 23.98 -14.35 8.13
CA TYR A 457 22.96 -13.44 7.57
C TYR A 457 21.54 -13.85 8.00
N LYS A 458 21.21 -15.15 7.98
CA LYS A 458 19.88 -15.63 8.39
C LYS A 458 19.63 -15.37 9.88
N LEU A 459 20.62 -15.62 10.74
CA LEU A 459 20.52 -15.35 12.17
C LEU A 459 20.31 -13.85 12.46
N ALA A 460 21.04 -12.97 11.78
CA ALA A 460 20.82 -11.53 11.88
C ALA A 460 19.37 -11.13 11.53
N LEU A 461 18.83 -11.70 10.45
CA LEU A 461 17.48 -11.42 9.95
C LEU A 461 16.36 -12.05 10.81
N GLU A 462 16.66 -13.08 11.60
CA GLU A 462 15.78 -13.67 12.62
C GLU A 462 15.79 -12.85 13.93
N LEU A 463 16.94 -12.23 14.27
CA LEU A 463 17.07 -11.34 15.42
C LEU A 463 16.48 -9.93 15.15
N ASN A 464 16.63 -9.42 13.92
CA ASN A 464 16.13 -8.11 13.47
C ASN A 464 15.56 -8.19 12.03
N PRO A 465 14.27 -8.57 11.85
CA PRO A 465 13.65 -8.74 10.53
C PRO A 465 13.49 -7.44 9.74
N ASN A 466 13.69 -6.28 10.36
CA ASN A 466 13.59 -4.96 9.75
C ASN A 466 14.95 -4.27 9.49
N ASP A 467 16.09 -4.96 9.67
CA ASP A 467 17.40 -4.42 9.28
C ASP A 467 17.54 -4.37 7.74
N ALA A 468 17.24 -3.21 7.16
CA ALA A 468 17.39 -2.96 5.73
C ALA A 468 18.81 -3.26 5.21
N GLY A 469 19.85 -3.00 6.01
CA GLY A 469 21.24 -3.26 5.67
C GLY A 469 21.58 -4.76 5.64
N ALA A 470 20.99 -5.56 6.53
CA ALA A 470 21.06 -7.02 6.47
C ALA A 470 20.38 -7.56 5.19
N HIS A 471 19.18 -7.07 4.87
CA HIS A 471 18.47 -7.42 3.64
C HIS A 471 19.29 -7.08 2.38
N GLU A 472 19.89 -5.88 2.28
CA GLU A 472 20.77 -5.51 1.16
C GLU A 472 22.00 -6.42 1.04
N ARG A 473 22.68 -6.70 2.16
CA ARG A 473 23.90 -7.51 2.16
C ARG A 473 23.60 -8.98 1.82
N PHE A 474 22.51 -9.54 2.34
CA PHE A 474 22.08 -10.89 2.01
C PHE A 474 21.64 -11.02 0.55
N ALA A 475 20.98 -10.01 -0.02
CA ALA A 475 20.70 -9.93 -1.46
C ALA A 475 21.99 -9.98 -2.31
N VAL A 476 23.06 -9.27 -1.90
CA VAL A 476 24.36 -9.33 -2.58
C VAL A 476 25.04 -10.69 -2.40
N TRP A 477 24.87 -11.37 -1.25
CA TRP A 477 25.34 -12.75 -1.06
C TRP A 477 24.60 -13.73 -1.99
N LEU A 478 23.27 -13.64 -2.10
CA LEU A 478 22.44 -14.43 -3.02
C LEU A 478 22.88 -14.23 -4.48
N LEU A 479 23.17 -12.98 -4.85
CA LEU A 479 23.72 -12.64 -6.16
C LEU A 479 25.07 -13.35 -6.41
N CYS A 480 26.00 -13.37 -5.45
CA CYS A 480 27.26 -14.12 -5.57
C CYS A 480 27.02 -15.61 -5.86
N GLN A 481 26.00 -16.22 -5.24
CA GLN A 481 25.61 -17.61 -5.47
C GLN A 481 24.94 -17.86 -6.84
N GLY A 482 24.52 -16.82 -7.54
CA GLY A 482 23.74 -16.90 -8.78
C GLY A 482 22.22 -16.98 -8.57
N ARG A 483 21.75 -16.79 -7.32
CA ARG A 483 20.33 -16.82 -6.91
C ARG A 483 19.68 -15.45 -7.15
N THR A 484 19.69 -15.02 -8.40
CA THR A 484 19.42 -13.62 -8.79
C THR A 484 17.97 -13.17 -8.57
N ASP A 485 16.99 -14.04 -8.78
CA ASP A 485 15.58 -13.69 -8.56
C ASP A 485 15.29 -13.53 -7.06
N GLU A 486 15.76 -14.46 -6.23
CA GLU A 486 15.71 -14.31 -4.76
C GLU A 486 16.44 -13.04 -4.31
N ALA A 487 17.63 -12.75 -4.85
CA ALA A 487 18.36 -11.52 -4.54
C ALA A 487 17.53 -10.25 -4.80
N LEU A 488 16.68 -10.23 -5.84
CA LEU A 488 15.79 -9.10 -6.11
C LEU A 488 14.64 -9.00 -5.10
N GLU A 489 14.10 -10.13 -4.61
CA GLU A 489 13.09 -10.13 -3.54
C GLU A 489 13.66 -9.55 -2.23
N TRP A 490 14.86 -9.97 -1.83
CA TRP A 490 15.54 -9.44 -0.65
C TRP A 490 15.96 -7.96 -0.81
N ALA A 491 16.41 -7.54 -1.99
CA ALA A 491 16.70 -6.13 -2.27
C ALA A 491 15.43 -5.26 -2.31
N GLN A 492 14.31 -5.80 -2.79
CA GLN A 492 13.01 -5.13 -2.72
C GLN A 492 12.54 -4.99 -1.27
N ARG A 493 12.75 -6.00 -0.42
CA ARG A 493 12.43 -5.90 1.01
C ARG A 493 13.30 -4.86 1.71
N ALA A 494 14.59 -4.76 1.38
CA ALA A 494 15.43 -3.66 1.85
C ALA A 494 14.87 -2.28 1.43
N HIS A 495 14.37 -2.15 0.19
CA HIS A 495 13.77 -0.91 -0.29
C HIS A 495 12.44 -0.57 0.41
N GLU A 496 11.64 -1.56 0.81
CA GLU A 496 10.44 -1.34 1.62
C GLU A 496 10.75 -0.84 3.05
N LEU A 497 11.93 -1.16 3.57
CA LEU A 497 12.43 -0.78 4.89
C LEU A 497 13.19 0.56 4.85
N ASP A 498 13.92 0.84 3.78
CA ASP A 498 14.67 2.08 3.57
C ASP A 498 14.39 2.67 2.16
N PRO A 499 13.17 3.20 1.92
CA PRO A 499 12.72 3.64 0.60
C PRO A 499 13.52 4.83 0.04
N LEU A 500 14.11 5.65 0.90
CA LEU A 500 15.01 6.74 0.55
C LEU A 500 16.48 6.36 0.82
N GLY A 501 16.76 5.07 0.91
CA GLY A 501 18.04 4.49 1.27
C GLY A 501 18.99 4.15 0.12
N GLY A 502 19.82 3.14 0.38
CA GLY A 502 20.74 2.56 -0.58
C GLY A 502 20.09 1.60 -1.58
N ALA A 503 18.96 0.99 -1.22
CA ALA A 503 18.43 -0.22 -1.83
C ALA A 503 18.20 -0.15 -3.34
N GLY A 504 17.75 1.00 -3.88
CA GLY A 504 17.61 1.18 -5.34
C GLY A 504 18.92 0.98 -6.11
N ARG A 505 20.07 1.32 -5.51
CA ARG A 505 21.40 1.03 -6.08
C ARG A 505 21.72 -0.46 -6.05
N THR A 506 21.29 -1.16 -5.00
CA THR A 506 21.48 -2.60 -4.81
C THR A 506 20.62 -3.39 -5.79
N SER A 507 19.33 -3.06 -5.94
CA SER A 507 18.46 -3.61 -6.99
C SER A 507 19.02 -3.36 -8.39
N GLY A 508 19.46 -2.15 -8.70
CA GLY A 508 20.11 -1.83 -9.97
C GLY A 508 21.40 -2.63 -10.24
N PHE A 509 22.21 -2.87 -9.21
CA PHE A 509 23.41 -3.71 -9.30
C PHE A 509 23.08 -5.18 -9.59
N ILE A 510 22.06 -5.72 -8.92
CA ILE A 510 21.59 -7.10 -9.13
C ILE A 510 20.97 -7.23 -10.53
N LEU A 511 20.15 -6.28 -10.98
CA LEU A 511 19.58 -6.25 -12.34
C LEU A 511 20.66 -6.21 -13.43
N PHE A 512 21.74 -5.44 -13.23
CA PHE A 512 22.89 -5.43 -14.14
C PHE A 512 23.54 -6.82 -14.23
N HIS A 513 23.73 -7.50 -13.11
CA HIS A 513 24.24 -8.87 -13.10
C HIS A 513 23.24 -9.89 -13.67
N ALA A 514 21.94 -9.64 -13.53
CA ALA A 514 20.86 -10.41 -14.15
C ALA A 514 20.78 -10.26 -15.69
N ARG A 515 21.65 -9.44 -16.30
CA ARG A 515 21.58 -9.02 -17.72
C ARG A 515 20.31 -8.20 -18.06
N ARG A 516 19.58 -7.71 -17.06
CA ARG A 516 18.34 -6.91 -17.19
C ARG A 516 18.69 -5.41 -17.30
N TYR A 517 19.46 -5.06 -18.32
CA TYR A 517 20.17 -3.77 -18.38
C TYR A 517 19.26 -2.53 -18.44
N ASP A 518 18.16 -2.56 -19.21
CA ASP A 518 17.22 -1.43 -19.27
C ASP A 518 16.54 -1.16 -17.93
N GLU A 519 16.30 -2.21 -17.15
CA GLU A 519 15.76 -2.10 -15.79
C GLU A 519 16.81 -1.59 -14.82
N ALA A 520 18.04 -2.12 -14.88
CA ALA A 520 19.18 -1.61 -14.11
C ALA A 520 19.41 -0.10 -14.34
N ILE A 521 19.38 0.35 -15.61
CA ILE A 521 19.51 1.76 -15.98
C ILE A 521 18.34 2.60 -15.44
N ARG A 522 17.13 2.05 -15.33
CA ARG A 522 15.97 2.73 -14.75
C ARG A 522 16.16 2.95 -13.25
N GLU A 523 16.47 1.88 -12.50
CA GLU A 523 16.66 1.92 -11.05
C GLU A 523 17.89 2.74 -10.64
N LEU A 524 18.93 2.79 -11.47
CA LEU A 524 20.15 3.55 -11.20
C LEU A 524 20.07 5.03 -11.62
N ARG A 525 19.06 5.44 -12.39
CA ARG A 525 18.90 6.81 -12.89
C ARG A 525 18.77 7.89 -11.80
N PRO A 526 18.10 7.65 -10.65
CA PRO A 526 18.11 8.59 -9.51
C PRO A 526 19.48 8.78 -8.85
N TYR A 527 20.47 7.94 -9.19
CA TYR A 527 21.82 7.95 -8.65
C TYR A 527 22.84 8.23 -9.78
N PRO A 528 22.75 9.38 -10.48
CA PRO A 528 23.43 9.62 -11.76
C PRO A 528 24.96 9.64 -11.70
N ASP A 529 25.53 9.75 -10.50
CA ASP A 529 26.98 9.75 -10.26
C ASP A 529 27.50 8.39 -9.76
N HIS A 530 26.65 7.35 -9.76
CA HIS A 530 27.03 6.02 -9.29
C HIS A 530 27.60 5.16 -10.42
N TRP A 531 28.83 4.69 -10.25
CA TRP A 531 29.58 3.84 -11.18
C TRP A 531 28.84 2.57 -11.68
N TYR A 532 27.87 2.04 -10.93
CA TYR A 532 27.00 0.95 -11.40
C TYR A 532 26.16 1.36 -12.62
N LEU A 533 25.72 2.62 -12.72
CA LEU A 533 25.02 3.14 -13.90
C LEU A 533 25.96 3.11 -15.12
N GLY A 534 27.23 3.46 -14.93
CA GLY A 534 28.26 3.32 -15.95
C GLY A 534 28.42 1.88 -16.44
N PHE A 535 28.48 0.90 -15.52
CA PHE A 535 28.51 -0.52 -15.90
C PHE A 535 27.28 -0.95 -16.70
N ALA A 536 26.07 -0.55 -16.29
CA ALA A 536 24.84 -0.91 -16.98
C ALA A 536 24.73 -0.25 -18.37
N LEU A 537 25.12 1.04 -18.49
CA LEU A 537 25.14 1.77 -19.76
C LEU A 537 26.13 1.16 -20.77
N ILE A 538 27.34 0.79 -20.35
CA ILE A 538 28.32 0.12 -21.24
C ILE A 538 27.75 -1.21 -21.75
N ALA A 539 27.14 -2.02 -20.88
CA ALA A 539 26.57 -3.31 -21.25
C ALA A 539 25.33 -3.19 -22.15
N ASN A 540 24.57 -2.10 -22.02
CA ASN A 540 23.43 -1.78 -22.88
C ASN A 540 23.83 -1.06 -24.19
N GLY A 541 25.12 -1.05 -24.55
CA GLY A 541 25.61 -0.45 -25.80
C GLY A 541 25.63 1.08 -25.83
N GLN A 542 25.66 1.74 -24.66
CA GLN A 542 25.63 3.20 -24.51
C GLN A 542 26.94 3.76 -23.88
N PRO A 543 28.13 3.51 -24.47
CA PRO A 543 29.40 3.84 -23.83
C PRO A 543 29.64 5.34 -23.69
N ASP A 544 29.17 6.18 -24.62
CA ASP A 544 29.30 7.65 -24.50
C ASP A 544 28.49 8.22 -23.32
N ALA A 545 27.27 7.72 -23.10
CA ALA A 545 26.47 8.07 -21.92
C ALA A 545 27.16 7.60 -20.63
N ALA A 546 27.79 6.41 -20.66
CA ALA A 546 28.58 5.91 -19.54
C ALA A 546 29.81 6.79 -19.25
N ILE A 547 30.49 7.30 -20.29
CA ILE A 547 31.61 8.24 -20.14
C ILE A 547 31.14 9.50 -19.40
N THR A 548 30.03 10.13 -19.81
CA THR A 548 29.50 11.32 -19.12
C THR A 548 29.20 11.06 -17.64
N VAL A 549 28.55 9.93 -17.33
CA VAL A 549 28.26 9.50 -15.95
C VAL A 549 29.54 9.29 -15.13
N LEU A 550 30.53 8.59 -15.69
CA LEU A 550 31.75 8.21 -14.98
C LEU A 550 32.74 9.38 -14.85
N GLU A 551 32.79 10.30 -15.82
CA GLU A 551 33.54 11.54 -15.70
C GLU A 551 32.98 12.41 -14.57
N LYS A 552 31.64 12.57 -14.48
CA LYS A 552 30.99 13.30 -13.37
C LYS A 552 31.24 12.65 -12.01
N ALA A 553 31.17 11.31 -11.93
CA ALA A 553 31.51 10.54 -10.73
C ALA A 553 32.98 10.73 -10.28
N LEU A 554 33.91 10.86 -11.23
CA LEU A 554 35.32 11.18 -10.94
C LEU A 554 35.56 12.64 -10.55
N SER A 555 34.67 13.56 -10.90
CA SER A 555 34.74 14.97 -10.52
C SER A 555 34.21 15.26 -9.11
N GLY A 556 33.28 14.43 -8.61
CA GLY A 556 32.72 14.52 -7.25
C GLY A 556 33.42 13.65 -6.20
N SER A 557 34.47 12.92 -6.56
CA SER A 557 35.30 12.09 -5.66
C SER A 557 36.77 12.50 -5.77
N ASP A 558 37.66 11.96 -4.92
CA ASP A 558 39.13 12.08 -5.06
C ASP A 558 39.69 11.28 -6.27
N ARG A 559 38.96 11.33 -7.39
CA ARG A 559 39.14 10.52 -8.60
C ARG A 559 39.29 9.04 -8.26
N GLY A 560 38.28 8.48 -7.58
CA GLY A 560 38.32 7.14 -6.99
C GLY A 560 38.77 6.06 -7.99
N SER A 561 39.85 5.34 -7.67
CA SER A 561 40.54 4.44 -8.60
C SER A 561 39.65 3.33 -9.17
N ALA A 562 38.66 2.85 -8.41
CA ALA A 562 37.67 1.88 -8.91
C ALA A 562 36.84 2.45 -10.08
N VAL A 563 36.39 3.71 -9.98
CA VAL A 563 35.62 4.40 -11.03
C VAL A 563 36.48 4.65 -12.26
N MET A 564 37.77 4.99 -12.09
CA MET A 564 38.72 5.12 -13.21
C MET A 564 38.81 3.82 -14.02
N GLY A 565 38.84 2.65 -13.36
CA GLY A 565 38.87 1.35 -14.03
C GLY A 565 37.63 1.10 -14.92
N VAL A 566 36.46 1.56 -14.48
CA VAL A 566 35.22 1.51 -15.29
C VAL A 566 35.25 2.52 -16.43
N LEU A 567 35.80 3.72 -16.22
CA LEU A 567 35.94 4.72 -17.29
C LEU A 567 36.95 4.28 -18.37
N VAL A 568 38.03 3.56 -18.01
CA VAL A 568 38.91 2.91 -19.01
C VAL A 568 38.10 1.96 -19.91
N ARG A 569 37.22 1.14 -19.32
CA ARG A 569 36.29 0.29 -20.08
C ARG A 569 35.35 1.13 -20.95
N ALA A 570 34.74 2.19 -20.42
CA ALA A 570 33.81 3.03 -21.18
C ALA A 570 34.47 3.66 -22.42
N TYR A 571 35.67 4.25 -22.26
CA TYR A 571 36.46 4.75 -23.38
C TYR A 571 36.82 3.65 -24.39
N ALA A 572 37.23 2.46 -23.93
CA ALA A 572 37.56 1.36 -24.83
C ALA A 572 36.35 0.88 -25.66
N HIS A 573 35.17 0.77 -25.03
CA HIS A 573 33.92 0.41 -25.72
C HIS A 573 33.40 1.53 -26.65
N ALA A 574 33.74 2.80 -26.39
CA ALA A 574 33.49 3.93 -27.30
C ALA A 574 34.52 4.03 -28.46
N GLY A 575 35.47 3.10 -28.58
CA GLY A 575 36.56 3.17 -29.56
C GLY A 575 37.67 4.18 -29.22
N ARG A 576 37.56 4.89 -28.09
CA ARG A 576 38.45 5.94 -27.59
C ARG A 576 39.69 5.36 -26.89
N ARG A 577 40.42 4.48 -27.60
CA ARG A 577 41.51 3.67 -27.03
C ARG A 577 42.67 4.52 -26.49
N ALA A 578 42.94 5.69 -27.08
CA ALA A 578 44.00 6.58 -26.59
C ALA A 578 43.69 7.13 -25.19
N GLU A 579 42.46 7.57 -24.94
CA GLU A 579 42.03 8.02 -23.62
C GLU A 579 41.96 6.88 -22.60
N ALA A 580 41.53 5.68 -23.02
CA ALA A 580 41.53 4.49 -22.20
C ALA A 580 42.95 4.14 -21.69
N LEU A 581 43.95 4.14 -22.57
CA LEU A 581 45.35 3.87 -22.21
C LEU A 581 45.94 4.99 -21.32
N ARG A 582 45.69 6.26 -21.65
CA ARG A 582 46.10 7.42 -20.85
C ARG A 582 45.59 7.34 -19.40
N LEU A 583 44.34 6.92 -19.21
CA LEU A 583 43.73 6.79 -17.88
C LEU A 583 44.24 5.55 -17.13
N LEU A 584 44.52 4.44 -17.83
CA LEU A 584 45.21 3.29 -17.25
C LEU A 584 46.63 3.63 -16.77
N ASP A 585 47.36 4.49 -17.49
CA ASP A 585 48.69 4.95 -17.05
C ASP A 585 48.61 5.99 -15.91
N GLU A 586 47.49 6.69 -15.73
CA GLU A 586 47.20 7.41 -14.47
C GLU A 586 47.01 6.42 -13.30
N LEU A 587 46.23 5.34 -13.48
CA LEU A 587 46.03 4.29 -12.47
C LEU A 587 47.35 3.62 -12.04
N LYS A 588 48.22 3.26 -13.00
CA LYS A 588 49.54 2.68 -12.70
C LYS A 588 50.42 3.64 -11.87
N ARG A 589 50.41 4.94 -12.20
CA ARG A 589 51.16 5.97 -11.44
C ARG A 589 50.58 6.22 -10.04
N ARG A 590 49.26 6.11 -9.86
CA ARG A 590 48.61 6.19 -8.53
C ARG A 590 49.06 5.04 -7.62
N GLN A 591 49.10 3.82 -8.16
CA GLN A 591 49.52 2.63 -7.40
C GLN A 591 50.96 2.70 -6.85
N GLN A 592 51.85 3.48 -7.46
CA GLN A 592 53.20 3.72 -6.95
C GLN A 592 53.22 4.58 -5.66
N LYS A 593 52.11 5.24 -5.32
CA LYS A 593 51.99 6.18 -4.19
C LYS A 593 51.01 5.70 -3.11
N SER A 594 49.95 5.01 -3.50
CA SER A 594 48.90 4.56 -2.58
C SER A 594 48.27 3.24 -3.03
N TYR A 595 47.53 2.58 -2.12
CA TYR A 595 46.79 1.38 -2.47
C TYR A 595 45.75 1.65 -3.56
N VAL A 596 45.75 0.82 -4.60
CA VAL A 596 44.76 0.81 -5.68
C VAL A 596 44.17 -0.60 -5.76
N PRO A 597 42.85 -0.77 -5.59
CA PRO A 597 42.20 -2.09 -5.65
C PRO A 597 42.44 -2.81 -6.96
N SER A 598 42.70 -4.12 -6.92
CA SER A 598 42.97 -4.91 -8.14
C SER A 598 41.77 -4.93 -9.09
N ALA A 599 40.55 -4.80 -8.56
CA ALA A 599 39.30 -4.64 -9.30
C ALA A 599 39.31 -3.47 -10.34
N ALA A 600 40.08 -2.40 -10.09
CA ALA A 600 40.24 -1.30 -11.04
C ALA A 600 40.99 -1.73 -12.30
N PHE A 601 42.11 -2.45 -12.11
CA PHE A 601 42.93 -2.96 -13.20
C PHE A 601 42.22 -4.10 -13.95
N VAL A 602 41.56 -5.03 -13.25
CA VAL A 602 40.75 -6.09 -13.87
C VAL A 602 39.72 -5.48 -14.84
N ASN A 603 39.01 -4.42 -14.42
CA ASN A 603 38.05 -3.74 -15.30
C ASN A 603 38.69 -3.02 -16.47
N ALA A 604 39.82 -2.35 -16.26
CA ALA A 604 40.56 -1.66 -17.30
C ALA A 604 41.07 -2.62 -18.41
N TYR A 605 41.75 -3.70 -18.02
CA TYR A 605 42.32 -4.67 -18.98
C TYR A 605 41.25 -5.47 -19.72
N LEU A 606 40.19 -5.91 -19.03
CA LEU A 606 39.02 -6.54 -19.69
C LEU A 606 38.27 -5.59 -20.62
N GLY A 607 38.27 -4.28 -20.34
CA GLY A 607 37.72 -3.29 -21.28
C GLY A 607 38.59 -3.09 -22.52
N LEU A 608 39.91 -3.21 -22.36
CA LEU A 608 40.90 -3.06 -23.45
C LEU A 608 41.10 -4.33 -24.31
N GLY A 609 40.51 -5.46 -23.91
CA GLY A 609 40.67 -6.77 -24.55
C GLY A 609 41.95 -7.53 -24.15
N ASP A 610 42.63 -7.12 -23.08
CA ASP A 610 43.89 -7.72 -22.62
C ASP A 610 43.64 -8.77 -21.54
N ASN A 611 43.33 -9.99 -22.00
CA ASN A 611 42.97 -11.11 -21.11
C ASN A 611 44.17 -11.59 -20.26
N GLU A 612 45.40 -11.49 -20.75
CA GLU A 612 46.59 -11.93 -19.99
C GLU A 612 46.86 -11.00 -18.81
N GLN A 613 46.79 -9.68 -19.01
CA GLN A 613 46.84 -8.75 -17.89
C GLN A 613 45.62 -8.91 -16.97
N ALA A 614 44.41 -9.13 -17.52
CA ALA A 614 43.23 -9.39 -16.70
C ALA A 614 43.43 -10.59 -15.76
N PHE A 615 44.01 -11.70 -16.22
CA PHE A 615 44.33 -12.85 -15.37
C PHE A 615 45.40 -12.53 -14.32
N ALA A 616 46.47 -11.82 -14.67
CA ALA A 616 47.48 -11.39 -13.70
C ALA A 616 46.88 -10.53 -12.56
N TRP A 617 45.93 -9.65 -12.89
CA TRP A 617 45.22 -8.84 -11.90
C TRP A 617 44.12 -9.61 -11.14
N LEU A 618 43.54 -10.66 -11.72
CA LEU A 618 42.65 -11.58 -11.01
C LEU A 618 43.40 -12.45 -9.99
N GLU A 619 44.63 -12.88 -10.28
CA GLU A 619 45.47 -13.60 -9.31
C GLU A 619 45.89 -12.68 -8.15
N LYS A 620 46.21 -11.42 -8.44
CA LYS A 620 46.44 -10.42 -7.38
C LYS A 620 45.16 -10.11 -6.60
N ALA A 621 44.00 -10.09 -7.26
CA ALA A 621 42.70 -9.97 -6.61
C ALA A 621 42.42 -11.17 -5.66
N TYR A 622 42.94 -12.36 -5.98
CA TYR A 622 42.84 -13.54 -5.12
C TYR A 622 43.73 -13.40 -3.88
N GLN A 623 44.97 -12.94 -4.05
CA GLN A 623 45.90 -12.67 -2.95
C GLN A 623 45.41 -11.58 -1.98
N GLU A 624 44.71 -10.55 -2.46
CA GLU A 624 44.12 -9.50 -1.60
C GLU A 624 42.71 -9.85 -1.06
N GLN A 625 42.14 -11.01 -1.46
CA GLN A 625 40.75 -11.41 -1.21
C GLN A 625 39.74 -10.32 -1.61
N SER A 626 39.91 -9.84 -2.84
CA SER A 626 39.14 -8.75 -3.45
C SER A 626 37.68 -9.14 -3.65
N ASN A 627 36.75 -8.24 -3.30
CA ASN A 627 35.31 -8.48 -3.42
C ASN A 627 34.84 -8.79 -4.85
N ILE A 628 35.56 -8.32 -5.88
CA ILE A 628 35.26 -8.61 -7.29
C ILE A 628 35.25 -10.12 -7.59
N LEU A 629 36.00 -10.93 -6.83
CA LEU A 629 36.04 -12.38 -7.02
C LEU A 629 34.78 -13.10 -6.54
N GLY A 630 34.01 -12.49 -5.62
CA GLY A 630 32.69 -13.00 -5.26
C GLY A 630 31.67 -12.93 -6.41
N LEU A 631 32.00 -12.21 -7.49
CA LEU A 631 31.10 -11.98 -8.63
C LEU A 631 31.49 -12.79 -9.87
N LEU A 632 32.53 -13.64 -9.81
CA LEU A 632 33.00 -14.43 -10.97
C LEU A 632 31.87 -15.24 -11.63
N LYS A 633 31.00 -15.85 -10.81
CA LYS A 633 29.86 -16.64 -11.29
C LYS A 633 28.90 -15.83 -12.15
N VAL A 634 28.63 -14.57 -11.79
CA VAL A 634 27.51 -13.78 -12.33
C VAL A 634 27.90 -12.58 -13.20
N HIS A 635 29.04 -11.93 -12.96
CA HIS A 635 29.35 -10.61 -13.53
C HIS A 635 29.54 -10.66 -15.07
N PRO A 636 28.85 -9.80 -15.86
CA PRO A 636 28.88 -9.83 -17.32
C PRO A 636 30.26 -9.71 -17.94
N TYR A 637 31.13 -8.86 -17.38
CA TYR A 637 32.42 -8.59 -18.02
C TYR A 637 33.46 -9.71 -17.85
N PHE A 638 33.12 -10.82 -17.19
CA PHE A 638 33.91 -12.04 -17.21
C PHE A 638 33.52 -13.03 -18.31
N ASP A 639 32.43 -12.77 -19.05
CA ASP A 639 31.94 -13.68 -20.09
C ASP A 639 33.03 -14.04 -21.14
N PRO A 640 33.95 -13.14 -21.56
CA PRO A 640 35.10 -13.50 -22.42
C PRO A 640 36.12 -14.48 -21.81
N LEU A 641 36.18 -14.59 -20.48
CA LEU A 641 37.12 -15.47 -19.78
C LEU A 641 36.55 -16.86 -19.46
N ARG A 642 35.22 -17.04 -19.47
CA ARG A 642 34.55 -18.28 -18.98
C ARG A 642 34.97 -19.56 -19.71
N GLY A 643 35.45 -19.44 -20.94
CA GLY A 643 35.98 -20.57 -21.73
C GLY A 643 37.39 -21.02 -21.31
N ASP A 644 38.17 -20.16 -20.67
CA ASP A 644 39.57 -20.42 -20.30
C ASP A 644 39.66 -21.30 -19.04
N PRO A 645 40.49 -22.37 -19.04
CA PRO A 645 40.71 -23.21 -17.85
C PRO A 645 41.13 -22.44 -16.60
N ARG A 646 41.92 -21.37 -16.75
CA ARG A 646 42.38 -20.51 -15.64
C ARG A 646 41.22 -19.82 -14.91
N PHE A 647 40.15 -19.50 -15.64
CA PHE A 647 38.95 -18.91 -15.04
C PHE A 647 38.16 -19.94 -14.23
N LYS A 648 38.03 -21.18 -14.73
CA LYS A 648 37.38 -22.28 -14.01
C LYS A 648 38.12 -22.64 -12.72
N GLU A 649 39.45 -22.71 -12.79
CA GLU A 649 40.30 -22.89 -11.61
C GLU A 649 40.14 -21.74 -10.59
N LEU A 650 40.07 -20.49 -11.05
CA LEU A 650 39.82 -19.36 -10.15
C LEU A 650 38.43 -19.44 -9.48
N VAL A 651 37.38 -19.83 -10.20
CA VAL A 651 36.03 -20.06 -9.64
C VAL A 651 36.03 -21.15 -8.57
N HIS A 652 36.72 -22.27 -8.81
CA HIS A 652 36.87 -23.36 -7.85
C HIS A 652 37.67 -22.94 -6.60
N ARG A 653 38.78 -22.21 -6.77
CA ARG A 653 39.58 -21.67 -5.64
C ARG A 653 38.78 -20.73 -4.73
N VAL A 654 37.79 -20.02 -5.27
CA VAL A 654 36.85 -19.20 -4.48
C VAL A 654 35.52 -19.92 -4.19
N ARG A 655 35.42 -21.24 -4.41
CA ARG A 655 34.29 -22.10 -4.00
C ARG A 655 32.93 -21.65 -4.55
N LEU A 656 32.88 -21.19 -5.80
CA LEU A 656 31.67 -20.72 -6.48
C LEU A 656 31.13 -21.69 -7.56
N ASP A 657 31.75 -22.87 -7.65
CA ASP A 657 31.46 -23.97 -8.58
C ASP A 657 30.10 -24.68 -8.35
#